data_AF-A0A521M752-F1
#
_entry.id   AF-A0A521M752-F1
#
_cell.length_a   1.000
_cell.length_b   1.000
_cell.length_c   1.000
_cell.angle_alpha   90.00
_cell.angle_beta   90.00
_cell.angle_gamma   90.00
#
_symmetry.space_group_name_H-M   'P 1'
#
loop_
_entity.id
_entity.type
_entity.pdbx_description
1 polymer ?
#
loop_
_entity_poly.entity_id
_entity_poly.type
_entity_poly.pdbx_seq_one_letter_code
_entity_poly.pdbx_strand_id
1 'polypeptide(L)'
;MLDQPQLPVAQRTNPERSFTEEVRSLRLGQGDIFRGEGILAVTKAILQAGVAYVGGYQGAPVSHLVDVLVESQDLLDELGVHLETCTNESSAAALLGASINYPIRGCVTWKSIVGTNVAADALSNLASPGVIGGALIVVGEDYGEGASVIQERAHAYALKSSLWLMDPRPSLPTIVRCTEMAFELSEATNTPVMMELRIRACHVTGEFVAKDNKPPAISRNHRLADPAAHNYDRISHPPSTYAHEKIKVEVRQPAAERFIVEHGLNEFLPGERSDLGIIVQGGITNVLVRGLDRLELESRVPTLVLNVTHPLVPDQIADFCRGKRAVLIVEEGAPDYIEQAIHAILRKRDIDTKLYGKDVLPMAGEYTAEVVTEGLLKFFALSANDIDLSKPRERFEAARAGRAEAQRLLGGPLPLRPPGFCVGCPERPVFSAIKLLEREVGKVHMSSDIGCHSFATLAPFNLGNSILGFGMSLAAAGAVAPIMERRTISVMGDGGFWHNGLLSGVASAMFNRGDRVLVIMQNGYTSATGAQFIPNTAGNRRDGETTSDIAATLKAMGVKWLRTIRTYNVATMLGTLREAMNTSDKGLKVIVADGECQLARQRRIRPEIAAQLKRGERVVRTRYGVDDEVCTGDHSCIRLSGCPSLVVKPSPDPLRSDPVAHVNNGCVGCGLCGEVADAAVLCPSFYKADIVQNATWWDRLKWRVRTRVIGAMAGA
;
A
#
# COMPACT_ATOMS: atom_id res chain seq x y z
N MET A 1 -24.08 -13.37 -21.46
CA MET A 1 -24.26 -11.92 -21.61
C MET A 1 -25.73 -11.63 -21.41
N LEU A 2 -26.11 -11.07 -20.26
CA LEU A 2 -27.41 -10.44 -20.09
C LEU A 2 -27.12 -8.96 -19.89
N ASP A 3 -27.61 -8.14 -20.82
CA ASP A 3 -27.49 -6.69 -20.81
C ASP A 3 -28.01 -6.12 -19.49
N GLN A 4 -27.09 -5.58 -18.68
CA GLN A 4 -27.46 -4.62 -17.66
C GLN A 4 -27.27 -3.22 -18.23
N PRO A 5 -28.23 -2.30 -18.01
CA PRO A 5 -28.11 -0.94 -18.50
C PRO A 5 -26.88 -0.27 -17.87
N GLN A 6 -25.97 0.23 -18.71
CA GLN A 6 -24.79 0.97 -18.27
C GLN A 6 -25.24 2.31 -17.68
N LEU A 7 -24.91 2.53 -16.40
CA LEU A 7 -25.18 3.80 -15.70
C LEU A 7 -24.15 4.89 -16.09
N PRO A 8 -24.51 6.19 -15.94
CA PRO A 8 -23.65 7.33 -16.26
C PRO A 8 -22.31 7.32 -15.49
N VAL A 9 -21.25 7.77 -16.17
CA VAL A 9 -19.84 7.78 -15.71
C VAL A 9 -19.67 8.48 -14.35
N ALA A 10 -20.45 9.52 -14.06
CA ALA A 10 -20.37 10.33 -12.84
C ALA A 10 -20.69 9.57 -11.52
N GLN A 11 -21.32 8.39 -11.58
CA GLN A 11 -21.66 7.59 -10.39
C GLN A 11 -20.63 6.50 -10.06
N ARG A 12 -19.52 6.42 -10.81
CA ARG A 12 -18.45 5.42 -10.62
C ARG A 12 -17.25 6.00 -9.86
N THR A 13 -17.50 6.68 -8.74
CA THR A 13 -16.45 7.17 -7.84
C THR A 13 -15.75 6.01 -7.14
N ASN A 14 -14.53 6.23 -6.63
CA ASN A 14 -13.83 5.24 -5.81
C ASN A 14 -14.76 4.83 -4.65
N PRO A 15 -15.14 3.54 -4.54
CA PRO A 15 -16.18 3.11 -3.59
C PRO A 15 -15.69 3.06 -2.13
N GLU A 16 -14.46 3.47 -1.83
CA GLU A 16 -13.91 3.53 -0.45
C GLU A 16 -14.45 4.72 0.35
N ARG A 17 -14.52 5.92 -0.25
CA ARG A 17 -14.86 7.20 0.39
C ARG A 17 -15.18 8.23 -0.70
N SER A 18 -16.24 9.03 -0.54
CA SER A 18 -16.45 10.20 -1.42
C SER A 18 -15.54 11.32 -0.92
N PHE A 19 -14.68 11.86 -1.78
CA PHE A 19 -13.78 12.95 -1.42
C PHE A 19 -14.41 14.32 -1.65
N THR A 20 -15.75 14.44 -1.60
CA THR A 20 -16.43 15.69 -1.99
C THR A 20 -16.02 16.88 -1.10
N GLU A 21 -15.83 16.67 0.21
CA GLU A 21 -15.39 17.72 1.12
C GLU A 21 -13.90 18.02 0.95
N GLU A 22 -13.10 16.98 0.72
CA GLU A 22 -11.67 17.07 0.45
C GLU A 22 -11.38 17.79 -0.88
N VAL A 23 -12.17 17.55 -1.93
CA VAL A 23 -12.10 18.27 -3.22
C VAL A 23 -12.44 19.74 -3.03
N ARG A 24 -13.42 20.07 -2.17
CA ARG A 24 -13.74 21.47 -1.83
C ARG A 24 -12.58 22.14 -1.09
N SER A 25 -11.89 21.43 -0.19
CA SER A 25 -10.78 22.01 0.56
C SER A 25 -9.56 22.34 -0.34
N LEU A 26 -9.41 21.68 -1.49
CA LEU A 26 -8.39 22.05 -2.47
C LEU A 26 -8.61 23.43 -3.12
N ARG A 27 -9.86 23.92 -3.14
CA ARG A 27 -10.23 25.23 -3.70
C ARG A 27 -10.05 26.40 -2.75
N LEU A 28 -9.67 26.16 -1.49
CA LEU A 28 -9.41 27.22 -0.50
C LEU A 28 -8.34 28.19 -1.02
N GLY A 29 -8.60 29.49 -0.87
CA GLY A 29 -7.74 30.56 -1.39
C GLY A 29 -6.81 31.14 -0.35
N GLN A 30 -6.14 32.23 -0.73
CA GLN A 30 -5.24 32.98 0.14
C GLN A 30 -5.92 33.42 1.44
N GLY A 31 -5.38 32.97 2.57
CA GLY A 31 -5.86 33.35 3.90
C GLY A 31 -6.95 32.44 4.48
N ASP A 32 -7.53 31.55 3.68
CA ASP A 32 -8.46 30.53 4.18
C ASP A 32 -7.73 29.49 5.06
N ILE A 33 -8.45 28.90 6.01
CA ILE A 33 -7.89 27.85 6.88
C ILE A 33 -8.23 26.48 6.32
N PHE A 34 -7.21 25.76 5.85
CA PHE A 34 -7.32 24.35 5.52
C PHE A 34 -7.33 23.51 6.79
N ARG A 35 -8.24 22.53 6.87
CA ARG A 35 -8.28 21.51 7.94
C ARG A 35 -8.41 20.13 7.31
N GLY A 36 -7.54 19.20 7.67
CA GLY A 36 -7.56 17.86 7.08
C GLY A 36 -6.37 17.00 7.46
N GLU A 37 -6.21 15.90 6.72
CA GLU A 37 -5.10 14.95 6.84
C GLU A 37 -3.83 15.44 6.10
N GLY A 38 -2.67 14.98 6.55
CA GLY A 38 -1.36 15.32 5.99
C GLY A 38 -1.25 15.13 4.49
N ILE A 39 -1.71 14.00 3.96
CA ILE A 39 -1.64 13.73 2.52
C ILE A 39 -2.49 14.70 1.68
N LEU A 40 -3.62 15.18 2.21
CA LEU A 40 -4.44 16.18 1.54
C LEU A 40 -3.78 17.57 1.56
N ALA A 41 -3.06 17.87 2.64
CA ALA A 41 -2.25 19.09 2.73
C ALA A 41 -1.15 19.10 1.66
N VAL A 42 -0.54 17.95 1.38
CA VAL A 42 0.41 17.78 0.25
C VAL A 42 -0.30 18.02 -1.09
N THR A 43 -1.47 17.41 -1.32
CA THR A 43 -2.26 17.62 -2.54
C THR A 43 -2.61 19.10 -2.76
N LYS A 44 -2.96 19.83 -1.70
CA LYS A 44 -3.17 21.28 -1.78
C LYS A 44 -1.86 22.02 -2.07
N ALA A 45 -0.78 21.68 -1.38
CA ALA A 45 0.52 22.34 -1.51
C ALA A 45 1.10 22.21 -2.93
N ILE A 46 0.96 21.06 -3.61
CA ILE A 46 1.44 20.92 -5.00
C ILE A 46 0.68 21.84 -5.97
N LEU A 47 -0.61 22.09 -5.74
CA LEU A 47 -1.40 23.04 -6.54
C LEU A 47 -1.02 24.50 -6.24
N GLN A 48 -0.75 24.83 -4.97
CA GLN A 48 -0.20 26.14 -4.58
C GLN A 48 1.21 26.38 -5.15
N ALA A 49 1.97 25.31 -5.38
CA ALA A 49 3.28 25.35 -6.01
C ALA A 49 3.21 25.42 -7.54
N GLY A 50 2.04 25.35 -8.17
CA GLY A 50 1.89 25.44 -9.62
C GLY A 50 2.47 24.24 -10.38
N VAL A 51 2.19 23.04 -9.88
CA VAL A 51 2.50 21.79 -10.58
C VAL A 51 1.81 21.72 -11.94
N ALA A 52 2.55 21.36 -12.99
CA ALA A 52 2.02 21.26 -14.36
C ALA A 52 1.49 19.87 -14.68
N TYR A 53 2.07 18.84 -14.08
CA TYR A 53 1.62 17.46 -14.23
C TYR A 53 1.83 16.65 -12.97
N VAL A 54 0.89 15.74 -12.72
CA VAL A 54 0.94 14.79 -11.61
C VAL A 54 0.77 13.37 -12.15
N GLY A 55 1.66 12.47 -11.74
CA GLY A 55 1.58 11.05 -12.06
C GLY A 55 1.63 10.19 -10.80
N GLY A 56 1.38 8.90 -10.93
CA GLY A 56 1.62 7.98 -9.82
C GLY A 56 1.04 6.60 -10.00
N TYR A 57 1.55 5.69 -9.17
CA TYR A 57 0.98 4.38 -8.96
C TYR A 57 0.54 4.28 -7.50
N GLN A 58 -0.76 4.09 -7.28
CA GLN A 58 -1.35 4.21 -5.95
C GLN A 58 -0.82 3.12 -4.99
N GLY A 59 -0.52 3.54 -3.76
CA GLY A 59 -0.19 2.64 -2.67
C GLY A 59 -0.26 3.36 -1.33
N ALA A 60 -0.76 2.67 -0.30
CA ALA A 60 -0.77 3.22 1.06
C ALA A 60 0.67 3.47 1.55
N PRO A 61 0.93 4.53 2.34
CA PRO A 61 -0.03 5.48 2.93
C PRO A 61 -0.41 6.69 2.05
N VAL A 62 0.16 6.83 0.84
CA VAL A 62 -0.01 8.03 -0.01
C VAL A 62 -1.11 7.91 -1.07
N SER A 63 -1.91 6.85 -1.04
CA SER A 63 -2.93 6.54 -2.06
C SER A 63 -3.94 7.67 -2.28
N HIS A 64 -4.32 8.39 -1.22
CA HIS A 64 -5.30 9.47 -1.30
C HIS A 64 -4.87 10.64 -2.19
N LEU A 65 -3.56 10.86 -2.42
CA LEU A 65 -3.08 11.96 -3.25
C LEU A 65 -3.64 11.86 -4.67
N VAL A 66 -3.47 10.70 -5.32
CA VAL A 66 -3.95 10.48 -6.69
C VAL A 66 -5.47 10.39 -6.70
N ASP A 67 -6.08 9.71 -5.74
CA ASP A 67 -7.54 9.51 -5.70
C ASP A 67 -8.32 10.82 -5.63
N VAL A 68 -7.85 11.77 -4.81
CA VAL A 68 -8.48 13.09 -4.66
C VAL A 68 -8.28 13.93 -5.91
N LEU A 69 -7.09 13.88 -6.55
CA LEU A 69 -6.84 14.59 -7.80
C LEU A 69 -7.73 14.07 -8.93
N VAL A 70 -7.94 12.75 -9.01
CA VAL A 70 -8.87 12.14 -9.97
C VAL A 70 -10.31 12.62 -9.73
N GLU A 71 -10.72 12.83 -8.48
CA GLU A 71 -12.03 13.44 -8.16
C GLU A 71 -12.11 14.95 -8.37
N SER A 72 -10.95 15.60 -8.53
CA SER A 72 -10.83 17.05 -8.71
C SER A 72 -10.63 17.45 -10.17
N GLN A 73 -11.05 16.64 -11.14
CA GLN A 73 -10.75 16.86 -12.57
C GLN A 73 -11.16 18.25 -13.06
N ASP A 74 -12.31 18.77 -12.63
CA ASP A 74 -12.77 20.12 -12.97
C ASP A 74 -11.78 21.22 -12.53
N LEU A 75 -11.19 21.07 -11.34
CA LEU A 75 -10.16 21.98 -10.83
C LEU A 75 -8.85 21.85 -11.63
N LEU A 76 -8.48 20.63 -12.02
CA LEU A 76 -7.27 20.40 -12.82
C LEU A 76 -7.42 20.92 -14.26
N ASP A 77 -8.62 20.84 -14.83
CA ASP A 77 -8.93 21.42 -16.15
C ASP A 77 -8.92 22.96 -16.10
N GLU A 78 -9.45 23.57 -15.04
CA GLU A 78 -9.36 25.01 -14.79
C GLU A 78 -7.90 25.51 -14.74
N LEU A 79 -7.04 24.80 -13.98
CA LEU A 79 -5.63 25.15 -13.83
C LEU A 79 -4.76 24.70 -15.02
N GLY A 80 -5.24 23.78 -15.86
CA GLY A 80 -4.48 23.19 -16.96
C GLY A 80 -3.50 22.09 -16.56
N VAL A 81 -3.62 21.54 -15.34
CA VAL A 81 -2.76 20.49 -14.79
C VAL A 81 -3.06 19.15 -15.47
N HIS A 82 -2.03 18.44 -15.93
CA HIS A 82 -2.16 17.07 -16.46
C HIS A 82 -2.14 16.04 -15.33
N LEU A 83 -3.04 15.06 -15.35
CA LEU A 83 -3.06 13.96 -14.38
C LEU A 83 -2.94 12.63 -15.13
N GLU A 84 -2.02 11.78 -14.66
CA GLU A 84 -1.77 10.48 -15.26
C GLU A 84 -1.74 9.36 -14.21
N THR A 85 -2.74 8.49 -14.24
CA THR A 85 -2.72 7.24 -13.47
C THR A 85 -1.84 6.23 -14.20
N CYS A 86 -0.65 5.97 -13.68
CA CYS A 86 0.34 5.13 -14.33
C CYS A 86 0.07 3.64 -14.09
N THR A 87 0.58 2.77 -14.97
CA THR A 87 0.45 1.31 -14.83
C THR A 87 1.44 0.70 -13.83
N ASN A 88 2.54 1.41 -13.55
CA ASN A 88 3.55 1.07 -12.54
C ASN A 88 4.40 2.30 -12.17
N GLU A 89 5.22 2.17 -11.13
CA GLU A 89 6.08 3.21 -10.59
C GLU A 89 7.20 3.62 -11.55
N SER A 90 7.66 2.72 -12.41
CA SER A 90 8.66 3.03 -13.45
C SER A 90 8.10 4.04 -14.46
N SER A 91 6.87 3.82 -14.93
CA SER A 91 6.17 4.75 -15.82
C SER A 91 5.89 6.08 -15.13
N ALA A 92 5.52 6.05 -13.85
CA ALA A 92 5.36 7.27 -13.05
C ALA A 92 6.67 8.06 -12.96
N ALA A 93 7.78 7.42 -12.57
CA ALA A 93 9.08 8.07 -12.49
C ALA A 93 9.56 8.60 -13.86
N ALA A 94 9.29 7.88 -14.96
CA ALA A 94 9.62 8.31 -16.31
C ALA A 94 8.87 9.59 -16.73
N LEU A 95 7.65 9.82 -16.21
CA LEU A 95 6.89 11.05 -16.46
C LEU A 95 7.65 12.31 -15.99
N LEU A 96 8.48 12.20 -14.94
CA LEU A 96 9.34 13.31 -14.50
C LEU A 96 10.39 13.72 -15.55
N GLY A 97 10.63 12.90 -16.57
CA GLY A 97 11.53 13.22 -17.68
C GLY A 97 11.16 14.51 -18.42
N ALA A 98 9.89 14.94 -18.37
CA ALA A 98 9.49 16.23 -18.93
C ALA A 98 10.25 17.41 -18.26
N SER A 99 10.45 17.37 -16.95
CA SER A 99 11.17 18.41 -16.22
C SER A 99 12.67 18.51 -16.56
N ILE A 100 13.25 17.57 -17.32
CA ILE A 100 14.66 17.63 -17.76
C ILE A 100 14.88 18.80 -18.73
N ASN A 101 13.97 18.97 -19.69
CA ASN A 101 14.11 19.93 -20.80
C ASN A 101 13.04 21.02 -20.82
N TYR A 102 11.96 20.85 -20.04
CA TYR A 102 10.89 21.83 -19.95
C TYR A 102 10.84 22.44 -18.55
N PRO A 103 10.74 23.77 -18.40
CA PRO A 103 10.66 24.44 -17.10
C PRO A 103 9.25 24.31 -16.51
N ILE A 104 8.78 23.08 -16.35
CA ILE A 104 7.48 22.73 -15.80
C ILE A 104 7.64 21.82 -14.59
N ARG A 105 6.90 22.14 -13.53
CA ARG A 105 6.92 21.40 -12.27
C ARG A 105 6.17 20.07 -12.40
N GLY A 106 6.81 18.98 -12.01
CA GLY A 106 6.25 17.63 -12.06
C GLY A 106 6.19 16.99 -10.68
N CYS A 107 5.08 16.32 -10.35
CA CYS A 107 4.93 15.55 -9.12
C CYS A 107 4.58 14.11 -9.42
N VAL A 108 5.22 13.14 -8.76
CA VAL A 108 4.84 11.72 -8.86
C VAL A 108 4.74 11.07 -7.50
N THR A 109 3.94 10.01 -7.37
CA THR A 109 3.75 9.33 -6.07
C THR A 109 3.62 7.82 -6.16
N TRP A 110 4.13 7.11 -5.15
CA TRP A 110 3.93 5.67 -4.93
C TRP A 110 4.31 5.23 -3.51
N LYS A 111 4.06 3.95 -3.19
CA LYS A 111 4.52 3.31 -1.94
C LYS A 111 5.98 2.86 -2.07
N SER A 112 6.83 3.32 -1.15
CA SER A 112 8.17 2.79 -0.89
C SER A 112 8.13 1.64 0.11
N ILE A 113 9.10 0.74 0.13
CA ILE A 113 10.29 0.66 -0.73
C ILE A 113 10.05 -0.05 -2.07
N VAL A 114 9.04 -0.93 -2.14
CA VAL A 114 8.81 -1.81 -3.29
C VAL A 114 8.55 -1.05 -4.60
N GLY A 115 7.82 0.06 -4.54
CA GLY A 115 7.60 0.90 -5.71
C GLY A 115 8.86 1.64 -6.17
N THR A 116 9.70 2.05 -5.22
CA THR A 116 10.99 2.68 -5.55
C THR A 116 11.97 1.68 -6.17
N ASN A 117 11.92 0.39 -5.79
CA ASN A 117 12.66 -0.67 -6.49
C ASN A 117 12.26 -0.74 -7.98
N VAL A 118 10.97 -0.60 -8.29
CA VAL A 118 10.45 -0.59 -9.67
C VAL A 118 10.84 0.69 -10.40
N ALA A 119 10.81 1.84 -9.73
CA ALA A 119 11.15 3.15 -10.29
C ALA A 119 12.66 3.42 -10.46
N ALA A 120 13.52 2.60 -9.83
CA ALA A 120 14.94 2.87 -9.65
C ALA A 120 15.72 3.22 -10.92
N ASP A 121 15.41 2.55 -12.04
CA ASP A 121 16.08 2.78 -13.32
C ASP A 121 15.72 4.16 -13.91
N ALA A 122 14.43 4.49 -13.95
CA ALA A 122 13.95 5.79 -14.38
C ALA A 122 14.49 6.92 -13.50
N LEU A 123 14.52 6.72 -12.17
CA LEU A 123 15.09 7.69 -11.23
C LEU A 123 16.59 7.94 -11.45
N SER A 124 17.35 6.88 -11.75
CA SER A 124 18.80 7.01 -12.01
C SER A 124 19.04 7.83 -13.29
N ASN A 125 18.24 7.58 -14.33
CA ASN A 125 18.29 8.30 -15.60
C ASN A 125 17.75 9.73 -15.51
N LEU A 126 16.81 10.01 -14.60
CA LEU A 126 16.32 11.36 -14.29
C LEU A 126 17.39 12.18 -13.54
N ALA A 127 17.99 11.58 -12.50
CA ALA A 127 18.94 12.27 -11.63
C ALA A 127 20.26 12.60 -12.34
N SER A 128 20.68 11.78 -13.31
CA SER A 128 21.91 11.94 -14.09
C SER A 128 21.99 13.34 -14.74
N PRO A 129 21.20 13.67 -15.78
CA PRO A 129 21.20 15.00 -16.39
C PRO A 129 20.60 16.07 -15.46
N GLY A 130 19.81 15.68 -14.45
CA GLY A 130 19.10 16.62 -13.58
C GLY A 130 17.86 17.21 -14.25
N VAL A 131 17.23 18.15 -13.55
CA VAL A 131 15.96 18.77 -13.99
C VAL A 131 16.05 20.29 -13.99
N ILE A 132 15.28 20.96 -14.84
CA ILE A 132 15.10 22.42 -14.81
C ILE A 132 13.72 22.86 -14.33
N GLY A 133 12.69 22.05 -14.57
CA GLY A 133 11.43 22.19 -13.86
C GLY A 133 11.52 21.46 -12.53
N GLY A 134 10.94 22.01 -11.47
CA GLY A 134 10.99 21.33 -10.18
C GLY A 134 10.35 19.95 -10.24
N ALA A 135 11.06 18.92 -9.79
CA ALA A 135 10.59 17.53 -9.81
C ALA A 135 10.47 16.99 -8.39
N LEU A 136 9.25 16.68 -7.97
CA LEU A 136 8.92 16.14 -6.67
C LEU A 136 8.47 14.68 -6.77
N ILE A 137 9.03 13.83 -5.93
CA ILE A 137 8.69 12.42 -5.79
C ILE A 137 8.15 12.22 -4.38
N VAL A 138 6.83 12.11 -4.22
CA VAL A 138 6.20 11.81 -2.93
C VAL A 138 6.21 10.30 -2.70
N VAL A 139 6.93 9.84 -1.68
CA VAL A 139 7.00 8.40 -1.36
C VAL A 139 6.36 8.12 -0.02
N GLY A 140 5.41 7.18 -0.02
CA GLY A 140 4.84 6.67 1.21
C GLY A 140 5.70 5.56 1.77
N GLU A 141 6.30 5.73 2.94
CA GLU A 141 7.12 4.71 3.61
C GLU A 141 6.45 4.23 4.90
N ASP A 142 6.47 2.92 5.13
CA ASP A 142 5.92 2.27 6.32
C ASP A 142 6.96 1.36 7.00
N TYR A 143 8.24 1.77 6.99
CA TYR A 143 9.26 1.10 7.80
C TYR A 143 8.85 1.08 9.27
N GLY A 144 9.00 -0.05 9.94
CA GLY A 144 8.60 -0.24 11.33
C GLY A 144 7.08 -0.42 11.51
N GLU A 145 6.26 0.06 10.59
CA GLU A 145 4.81 -0.01 10.67
C GLU A 145 4.31 -1.21 9.85
N GLY A 146 3.61 -2.17 10.49
CA GLY A 146 3.37 -3.54 9.99
C GLY A 146 2.55 -3.73 8.70
N ALA A 147 2.49 -2.73 7.81
CA ALA A 147 1.83 -2.77 6.51
C ALA A 147 2.78 -3.09 5.34
N SER A 148 4.11 -3.03 5.52
CA SER A 148 5.06 -3.38 4.45
C SER A 148 5.35 -4.88 4.39
N VAL A 149 5.47 -5.40 3.17
CA VAL A 149 5.95 -6.77 2.91
C VAL A 149 7.46 -6.87 3.13
N ILE A 150 8.20 -5.77 2.92
CA ILE A 150 9.67 -5.70 3.03
C ILE A 150 10.05 -4.48 3.88
N GLN A 151 10.85 -4.69 4.92
CA GLN A 151 11.28 -3.66 5.87
C GLN A 151 12.62 -3.07 5.42
N GLU A 152 12.58 -2.16 4.45
CA GLU A 152 13.74 -1.42 3.90
C GLU A 152 13.40 0.08 3.76
N ARG A 153 14.42 0.93 3.61
CA ARG A 153 14.29 2.40 3.61
C ARG A 153 14.55 3.01 2.23
N ALA A 154 13.73 3.99 1.84
CA ALA A 154 13.89 4.78 0.61
C ALA A 154 15.17 5.62 0.59
N HIS A 155 15.74 5.90 1.77
CA HIS A 155 17.02 6.61 1.94
C HIS A 155 18.14 6.02 1.08
N ALA A 156 18.20 4.68 0.93
CA ALA A 156 19.19 4.01 0.10
C ALA A 156 19.15 4.48 -1.37
N TYR A 157 17.96 4.77 -1.90
CA TYR A 157 17.78 5.22 -3.29
C TYR A 157 18.14 6.67 -3.50
N ALA A 158 17.88 7.52 -2.48
CA ALA A 158 18.31 8.90 -2.49
C ALA A 158 19.85 8.98 -2.59
N LEU A 159 20.56 8.22 -1.77
CA LEU A 159 22.02 8.10 -1.81
C LEU A 159 22.51 7.50 -3.14
N LYS A 160 21.96 6.34 -3.55
CA LYS A 160 22.34 5.64 -4.79
C LYS A 160 22.24 6.53 -6.02
N SER A 161 21.18 7.33 -6.12
CA SER A 161 20.86 8.08 -7.34
C SER A 161 21.26 9.56 -7.25
N SER A 162 21.75 10.01 -6.08
CA SER A 162 22.03 11.41 -5.75
C SER A 162 20.79 12.30 -5.89
N LEU A 163 19.66 11.83 -5.34
CA LEU A 163 18.42 12.61 -5.22
C LEU A 163 18.38 13.26 -3.84
N TRP A 164 17.72 14.40 -3.69
CA TRP A 164 17.50 14.94 -2.34
C TRP A 164 16.38 14.20 -1.65
N LEU A 165 16.46 14.05 -0.33
CA LEU A 165 15.48 13.41 0.51
C LEU A 165 15.03 14.35 1.62
N MET A 166 13.75 14.65 1.61
CA MET A 166 13.05 15.31 2.70
C MET A 166 12.25 14.29 3.50
N ASP A 167 12.26 14.41 4.82
CA ASP A 167 11.39 13.69 5.73
C ASP A 167 10.79 14.71 6.72
N PRO A 168 9.75 15.44 6.32
CA PRO A 168 9.25 16.59 7.06
C PRO A 168 8.65 16.19 8.42
N ARG A 169 8.85 17.06 9.42
CA ARG A 169 8.19 16.94 10.72
C ARG A 169 6.67 16.78 10.54
N PRO A 170 6.02 15.79 11.21
CA PRO A 170 4.59 15.55 11.05
C PRO A 170 3.70 16.65 11.65
N SER A 171 3.58 17.77 10.93
CA SER A 171 2.67 18.88 11.16
C SER A 171 2.29 19.49 9.82
N LEU A 172 1.03 19.89 9.64
CA LEU A 172 0.58 20.39 8.32
C LEU A 172 1.38 21.62 7.84
N PRO A 173 1.68 22.63 8.67
CA PRO A 173 2.48 23.77 8.22
C PRO A 173 3.88 23.38 7.72
N THR A 174 4.59 22.48 8.44
CA THR A 174 5.90 22.00 7.99
C THR A 174 5.78 21.17 6.69
N ILE A 175 4.82 20.23 6.62
CA ILE A 175 4.61 19.39 5.43
C ILE A 175 4.32 20.24 4.19
N VAL A 176 3.40 21.21 4.29
CA VAL A 176 3.04 22.11 3.19
C VAL A 176 4.23 22.95 2.76
N ARG A 177 4.95 23.54 3.73
CA ARG A 177 6.15 24.33 3.44
C ARG A 177 7.24 23.49 2.77
N CYS A 178 7.51 22.28 3.26
CA CYS A 178 8.48 21.38 2.65
C CYS A 178 8.05 20.97 1.24
N THR A 179 6.76 20.76 1.00
CA THR A 179 6.25 20.45 -0.35
C THR A 179 6.51 21.60 -1.33
N GLU A 180 6.22 22.84 -0.94
CA GLU A 180 6.48 24.03 -1.77
C GLU A 180 7.98 24.22 -2.00
N MET A 181 8.78 24.15 -0.93
CA MET A 181 10.23 24.29 -0.97
C MET A 181 10.92 23.15 -1.72
N ALA A 182 10.33 21.97 -1.83
CA ALA A 182 10.90 20.86 -2.58
C ALA A 182 10.98 21.17 -4.09
N PHE A 183 9.97 21.86 -4.64
CA PHE A 183 10.03 22.33 -6.02
C PHE A 183 11.13 23.38 -6.21
N GLU A 184 11.21 24.34 -5.30
CA GLU A 184 12.21 25.42 -5.36
C GLU A 184 13.64 24.91 -5.16
N LEU A 185 13.85 23.98 -4.21
CA LEU A 185 15.12 23.28 -4.04
C LEU A 185 15.49 22.52 -5.31
N SER A 186 14.52 21.82 -5.90
CA SER A 186 14.77 21.05 -7.12
C SER A 186 15.24 21.93 -8.29
N GLU A 187 14.60 23.09 -8.45
CA GLU A 187 14.93 24.08 -9.48
C GLU A 187 16.29 24.75 -9.21
N ALA A 188 16.53 25.15 -7.95
CA ALA A 188 17.76 25.84 -7.55
C ALA A 188 19.02 24.97 -7.68
N THR A 189 18.88 23.64 -7.56
CA THR A 189 20.02 22.72 -7.60
C THR A 189 20.04 21.83 -8.84
N ASN A 190 19.03 21.92 -9.70
CA ASN A 190 18.81 21.00 -10.83
C ASN A 190 18.76 19.51 -10.46
N THR A 191 18.19 19.19 -9.29
CA THR A 191 18.10 17.80 -8.79
C THR A 191 16.66 17.46 -8.41
N PRO A 192 16.12 16.28 -8.76
CA PRO A 192 14.82 15.87 -8.25
C PRO A 192 14.83 15.67 -6.73
N VAL A 193 13.72 15.98 -6.08
CA VAL A 193 13.55 15.86 -4.62
C VAL A 193 12.57 14.75 -4.32
N MET A 194 12.99 13.79 -3.50
CA MET A 194 12.15 12.80 -2.85
C MET A 194 11.65 13.34 -1.52
N MET A 195 10.35 13.27 -1.29
CA MET A 195 9.73 13.60 -0.01
C MET A 195 9.09 12.34 0.55
N GLU A 196 9.73 11.79 1.59
CA GLU A 196 9.25 10.65 2.35
C GLU A 196 8.13 11.10 3.28
N LEU A 197 7.01 10.38 3.25
CA LEU A 197 5.92 10.55 4.20
C LEU A 197 5.61 9.21 4.83
N ARG A 198 5.81 9.15 6.15
CA ARG A 198 5.45 8.00 6.97
C ARG A 198 3.95 7.90 7.16
N ILE A 199 3.44 6.74 7.56
CA ILE A 199 2.00 6.53 7.81
C ILE A 199 1.44 7.62 8.75
N ARG A 200 2.13 7.88 9.87
CA ARG A 200 1.73 8.92 10.83
C ARG A 200 1.72 10.32 10.23
N ALA A 201 2.67 10.63 9.34
CA ALA A 201 2.71 11.92 8.65
C ALA A 201 1.58 12.05 7.61
N CYS A 202 1.23 10.97 6.91
CA CYS A 202 0.12 10.97 5.96
C CYS A 202 -1.24 11.19 6.65
N HIS A 203 -1.42 10.61 7.85
CA HIS A 203 -2.68 10.64 8.60
C HIS A 203 -2.71 11.64 9.77
N VAL A 204 -1.67 12.46 9.96
CA VAL A 204 -1.72 13.54 10.94
C VAL A 204 -2.84 14.51 10.54
N THR A 205 -3.65 14.92 11.50
CA THR A 205 -4.68 15.94 11.29
C THR A 205 -4.24 17.26 11.89
N GLY A 206 -4.56 18.36 11.22
CA GLY A 206 -4.20 19.69 11.69
C GLY A 206 -4.77 20.76 10.78
N GLU A 207 -4.18 21.95 10.87
CA GLU A 207 -4.58 23.09 10.05
C GLU A 207 -3.38 23.90 9.55
N PHE A 208 -3.58 24.61 8.44
CA PHE A 208 -2.64 25.61 7.93
C PHE A 208 -3.39 26.70 7.16
N VAL A 209 -2.75 27.87 7.00
CA VAL A 209 -3.27 28.97 6.19
C VAL A 209 -2.97 28.69 4.73
N ALA A 210 -4.02 28.50 3.93
CA ALA A 210 -3.92 28.20 2.51
C ALA A 210 -3.45 29.42 1.70
N LYS A 211 -2.85 29.10 0.54
CA LYS A 211 -2.52 30.05 -0.52
C LYS A 211 -3.38 29.77 -1.75
N ASP A 212 -3.46 30.75 -2.64
CA ASP A 212 -4.09 30.53 -3.94
C ASP A 212 -3.38 29.43 -4.73
N ASN A 213 -4.17 28.61 -5.43
CA ASN A 213 -3.62 27.68 -6.43
C ASN A 213 -3.00 28.49 -7.56
N LYS A 214 -1.85 28.05 -8.06
CA LYS A 214 -1.12 28.75 -9.13
C LYS A 214 -1.28 28.00 -10.45
N PRO A 215 -1.93 28.58 -11.47
CA PRO A 215 -1.89 28.00 -12.81
C PRO A 215 -0.44 27.95 -13.32
N PRO A 216 0.05 26.81 -13.82
CA PRO A 216 1.39 26.72 -14.40
C PRO A 216 1.50 27.58 -15.66
N ALA A 217 2.67 28.23 -15.83
CA ALA A 217 2.93 29.07 -17.00
C ALA A 217 2.89 28.29 -18.33
N ILE A 218 3.32 27.03 -18.31
CA ILE A 218 3.22 26.09 -19.43
C ILE A 218 2.37 24.90 -18.95
N SER A 219 1.28 24.62 -19.65
CA SER A 219 0.26 23.64 -19.22
C SER A 219 -0.61 23.15 -20.39
N ARG A 220 -1.64 22.35 -20.11
CA ARG A 220 -2.63 21.96 -21.13
C ARG A 220 -3.42 23.15 -21.69
N ASN A 221 -3.52 24.23 -20.90
CA ASN A 221 -4.23 25.46 -21.25
C ASN A 221 -3.29 26.50 -21.89
N HIS A 222 -1.98 26.43 -21.60
CA HIS A 222 -0.94 27.27 -22.20
C HIS A 222 0.13 26.39 -22.86
N ARG A 223 -0.15 25.96 -24.09
CA ARG A 223 0.67 24.98 -24.81
C ARG A 223 1.86 25.63 -25.50
N LEU A 224 2.96 24.90 -25.59
CA LEU A 224 4.10 25.27 -26.42
C LEU A 224 3.79 25.00 -27.90
N ALA A 225 4.26 25.88 -28.78
CA ALA A 225 4.16 25.68 -30.23
C ALA A 225 5.21 24.67 -30.73
N ASP A 226 6.41 24.71 -30.15
CA ASP A 226 7.57 23.93 -30.55
C ASP A 226 8.11 23.09 -29.38
N PRO A 227 8.77 21.95 -29.66
CA PRO A 227 9.49 21.19 -28.62
C PRO A 227 10.70 21.99 -28.09
N ALA A 228 11.19 21.61 -26.91
CA ALA A 228 12.43 22.16 -26.39
C ALA A 228 13.59 21.92 -27.36
N ALA A 229 14.51 22.90 -27.46
CA ALA A 229 15.70 22.77 -28.28
C ALA A 229 16.53 21.54 -27.84
N HIS A 230 17.06 20.81 -28.82
CA HIS A 230 17.92 19.67 -28.54
C HIS A 230 19.18 20.10 -27.77
N ASN A 231 19.42 19.49 -26.62
CA ASN A 231 20.63 19.66 -25.82
C ASN A 231 21.19 18.30 -25.42
N TYR A 232 22.33 17.93 -26.00
CA TYR A 232 22.97 16.64 -25.74
C TYR A 232 23.45 16.51 -24.28
N ASP A 233 23.85 17.62 -23.65
CA ASP A 233 24.30 17.67 -22.24
C ASP A 233 23.18 17.42 -21.23
N ARG A 234 21.97 17.12 -21.70
CA ARG A 234 20.82 16.72 -20.86
C ARG A 234 20.33 15.32 -21.15
N ILE A 235 21.06 14.56 -21.95
CA ILE A 235 20.77 13.17 -22.26
C ILE A 235 21.69 12.31 -21.38
N SER A 236 21.13 11.35 -20.65
CA SER A 236 21.91 10.40 -19.84
C SER A 236 22.62 9.37 -20.73
N HIS A 237 23.53 9.85 -21.58
CA HIS A 237 24.25 9.06 -22.56
C HIS A 237 25.71 9.54 -22.67
N PRO A 238 26.71 8.65 -22.80
CA PRO A 238 28.09 9.06 -23.01
C PRO A 238 28.26 9.95 -24.25
N PRO A 239 29.07 11.01 -24.20
CA PRO A 239 30.03 11.35 -23.13
C PRO A 239 29.49 12.20 -21.96
N SER A 240 28.25 12.71 -22.01
CA SER A 240 27.74 13.69 -21.03
C SER A 240 27.64 13.14 -19.60
N THR A 241 27.56 11.81 -19.44
CA THR A 241 27.47 11.13 -18.14
C THR A 241 28.61 11.45 -17.17
N TYR A 242 29.85 11.67 -17.65
CA TYR A 242 30.97 12.04 -16.77
C TYR A 242 30.86 13.50 -16.28
N ALA A 243 30.35 14.40 -17.13
CA ALA A 243 30.09 15.77 -16.73
C ALA A 243 28.94 15.82 -15.71
N HIS A 244 27.88 15.04 -15.92
CA HIS A 244 26.77 14.91 -14.98
C HIS A 244 27.23 14.46 -13.59
N GLU A 245 28.10 13.45 -13.51
CA GLU A 245 28.65 12.96 -12.24
C GLU A 245 29.39 14.06 -11.48
N LYS A 246 30.28 14.80 -12.14
CA LYS A 246 31.00 15.93 -11.53
C LYS A 246 30.04 17.03 -11.06
N ILE A 247 29.07 17.39 -11.89
CA ILE A 247 28.09 18.43 -11.58
C ILE A 247 27.29 18.08 -10.31
N LYS A 248 26.92 16.80 -10.11
CA LYS A 248 26.20 16.36 -8.90
C LYS A 248 26.96 16.70 -7.62
N VAL A 249 28.27 16.45 -7.61
CA VAL A 249 29.13 16.61 -6.43
C VAL A 249 29.63 18.04 -6.27
N GLU A 250 30.13 18.65 -7.34
CA GLU A 250 30.82 19.94 -7.28
C GLU A 250 29.86 21.13 -7.32
N VAL A 251 28.65 20.95 -7.85
CA VAL A 251 27.68 22.04 -8.05
C VAL A 251 26.38 21.79 -7.29
N ARG A 252 25.68 20.69 -7.57
CA ARG A 252 24.30 20.48 -7.09
C ARG A 252 24.25 20.27 -5.58
N GLN A 253 25.09 19.39 -5.03
CA GLN A 253 25.10 19.13 -3.60
C GLN A 253 25.46 20.39 -2.78
N PRO A 254 26.54 21.14 -3.07
CA PRO A 254 26.83 22.39 -2.36
C PRO A 254 25.72 23.44 -2.50
N ALA A 255 25.05 23.50 -3.66
CA ALA A 255 23.90 24.38 -3.85
C ALA A 255 22.72 23.98 -2.96
N ALA A 256 22.47 22.68 -2.82
CA ALA A 256 21.43 22.16 -1.92
C ALA A 256 21.75 22.49 -0.45
N GLU A 257 22.99 22.27 -0.02
CA GLU A 257 23.44 22.58 1.35
C GLU A 257 23.23 24.06 1.69
N ARG A 258 23.58 24.98 0.76
CA ARG A 258 23.30 26.42 0.91
C ARG A 258 21.81 26.72 0.96
N PHE A 259 21.03 26.18 0.02
CA PHE A 259 19.59 26.41 -0.05
C PHE A 259 18.89 25.98 1.25
N ILE A 260 19.28 24.83 1.82
CA ILE A 260 18.74 24.29 3.07
C ILE A 260 18.94 25.27 4.23
N VAL A 261 20.13 25.88 4.34
CA VAL A 261 20.45 26.84 5.40
C VAL A 261 19.76 28.18 5.17
N GLU A 262 19.85 28.74 3.97
CA GLU A 262 19.28 30.04 3.61
C GLU A 262 17.77 30.09 3.82
N HIS A 263 17.08 28.99 3.51
CA HIS A 263 15.64 28.89 3.68
C HIS A 263 15.25 28.36 5.06
N GLY A 264 16.19 27.85 5.87
CA GLY A 264 15.89 27.24 7.17
C GLY A 264 14.99 26.01 7.04
N LEU A 265 15.36 25.05 6.18
CA LEU A 265 14.55 23.84 5.98
C LEU A 265 14.61 22.91 7.19
N ASN A 266 15.79 22.74 7.79
CA ASN A 266 15.95 22.06 9.08
C ASN A 266 15.56 23.01 10.22
N GLU A 267 14.83 22.49 11.21
CA GLU A 267 14.31 23.29 12.32
C GLU A 267 15.18 23.15 13.57
N PHE A 268 15.37 24.24 14.32
CA PHE A 268 16.03 24.22 15.62
C PHE A 268 15.00 24.45 16.72
N LEU A 269 14.84 23.47 17.59
CA LEU A 269 14.03 23.58 18.80
C LEU A 269 14.97 23.95 19.96
N PRO A 270 14.76 25.10 20.64
CA PRO A 270 15.63 25.54 21.71
C PRO A 270 15.52 24.63 22.93
N GLY A 271 16.55 24.66 23.78
CA GLY A 271 16.54 23.99 25.09
C GLY A 271 17.59 24.55 26.02
N GLU A 272 17.35 24.40 27.32
CA GLU A 272 18.19 24.95 28.40
C GLU A 272 19.58 24.29 28.49
N ARG A 273 19.69 23.00 28.11
CA ARG A 273 20.93 22.22 28.21
C ARG A 273 21.86 22.46 27.04
N SER A 274 22.80 23.40 27.18
CA SER A 274 23.81 23.67 26.15
C SER A 274 24.83 22.54 25.98
N ASP A 275 25.07 21.73 27.01
CA ASP A 275 26.03 20.63 27.04
C ASP A 275 25.52 19.33 26.38
N LEU A 276 24.22 19.23 26.12
CA LEU A 276 23.57 18.09 25.47
C LEU A 276 22.89 18.53 24.17
N GLY A 277 22.55 17.59 23.30
CA GLY A 277 21.72 17.85 22.13
C GLY A 277 21.07 16.60 21.58
N ILE A 278 20.05 16.79 20.74
CA ILE A 278 19.41 15.71 20.00
C ILE A 278 19.35 16.11 18.52
N ILE A 279 19.72 15.21 17.62
CA ILE A 279 19.47 15.35 16.19
C ILE A 279 18.43 14.29 15.82
N VAL A 280 17.32 14.69 15.22
CA VAL A 280 16.20 13.80 14.93
C VAL A 280 15.82 13.86 13.46
N GLN A 281 15.60 12.69 12.87
CA GLN A 281 14.96 12.59 11.56
C GLN A 281 13.53 13.17 11.64
N GLY A 282 13.18 14.09 10.74
CA GLY A 282 11.99 14.94 10.90
C GLY A 282 10.69 14.15 11.11
N GLY A 283 10.45 13.10 10.32
CA GLY A 283 9.24 12.28 10.35
C GLY A 283 8.96 11.57 11.68
N ILE A 284 9.94 11.46 12.58
CA ILE A 284 9.78 10.83 13.91
C ILE A 284 9.84 11.82 15.08
N THR A 285 9.88 13.13 14.80
CA THR A 285 9.96 14.18 15.82
C THR A 285 8.83 14.10 16.85
N ASN A 286 7.59 13.83 16.43
CA ASN A 286 6.45 13.75 17.37
C ASN A 286 6.60 12.58 18.36
N VAL A 287 7.25 11.48 17.95
CA VAL A 287 7.56 10.34 18.84
C VAL A 287 8.62 10.75 19.86
N LEU A 288 9.67 11.46 19.41
CA LEU A 288 10.71 12.00 20.27
C LEU A 288 10.12 12.96 21.32
N VAL A 289 9.31 13.94 20.88
CA VAL A 289 8.66 14.90 21.78
C VAL A 289 7.82 14.18 22.83
N ARG A 290 7.04 13.16 22.44
CA ARG A 290 6.28 12.34 23.38
C ARG A 290 7.15 11.55 24.36
N GLY A 291 8.33 11.10 23.92
CA GLY A 291 9.31 10.44 24.79
C GLY A 291 9.91 11.42 25.81
N LEU A 292 10.28 12.62 25.38
CA LEU A 292 10.80 13.69 26.25
C LEU A 292 9.75 14.18 27.25
N ASP A 293 8.50 14.35 26.83
CA ASP A 293 7.35 14.69 27.69
C ASP A 293 7.17 13.67 28.82
N ARG A 294 7.23 12.36 28.51
CA ARG A 294 7.17 11.30 29.53
C ARG A 294 8.31 11.34 30.55
N LEU A 295 9.44 11.91 30.17
CA LEU A 295 10.59 12.12 31.04
C LEU A 295 10.60 13.50 31.72
N GLU A 296 9.58 14.32 31.49
CA GLU A 296 9.50 15.71 32.01
C GLU A 296 10.69 16.56 31.51
N LEU A 297 11.14 16.28 30.28
CA LEU A 297 12.28 16.92 29.60
C LEU A 297 11.91 17.62 28.28
N GLU A 298 10.62 17.74 27.96
CA GLU A 298 10.18 18.50 26.80
C GLU A 298 10.72 19.94 26.86
N SER A 299 11.24 20.44 25.74
CA SER A 299 11.86 21.77 25.63
C SER A 299 13.10 22.03 26.50
N ARG A 300 13.65 21.03 27.19
CA ARG A 300 14.86 21.19 28.02
C ARG A 300 16.16 20.88 27.28
N VAL A 301 16.10 20.06 26.24
CA VAL A 301 17.28 19.65 25.44
C VAL A 301 17.16 20.24 24.03
N PRO A 302 18.15 21.03 23.57
CA PRO A 302 18.12 21.60 22.24
C PRO A 302 18.11 20.49 21.20
N THR A 303 17.24 20.62 20.20
CA THR A 303 17.00 19.58 19.20
C THR A 303 17.10 20.16 17.80
N LEU A 304 17.93 19.55 16.95
CA LEU A 304 17.98 19.82 15.52
C LEU A 304 17.11 18.81 14.79
N VAL A 305 16.04 19.30 14.15
CA VAL A 305 15.10 18.50 13.36
C VAL A 305 15.53 18.53 11.91
N LEU A 306 15.91 17.36 11.39
CA LEU A 306 16.32 17.17 10.00
C LEU A 306 15.09 16.90 9.13
N ASN A 307 14.47 17.97 8.63
CA ASN A 307 13.44 17.84 7.58
C ASN A 307 14.07 17.50 6.22
N VAL A 308 15.36 17.76 6.03
CA VAL A 308 16.16 17.28 4.90
C VAL A 308 17.20 16.31 5.43
N THR A 309 17.04 15.04 5.06
CA THR A 309 17.90 13.93 5.52
C THR A 309 18.97 13.56 4.51
N HIS A 310 18.82 13.99 3.24
CA HIS A 310 19.87 13.96 2.24
C HIS A 310 19.72 15.13 1.24
N PRO A 311 20.76 15.94 0.97
CA PRO A 311 22.06 15.92 1.61
C PRO A 311 21.96 16.44 3.05
N LEU A 312 22.84 15.93 3.92
CA LEU A 312 23.08 16.55 5.21
C LEU A 312 23.87 17.84 5.00
N VAL A 313 23.75 18.80 5.93
CA VAL A 313 24.52 20.06 5.90
C VAL A 313 25.64 19.98 6.94
N PRO A 314 26.91 19.74 6.52
CA PRO A 314 28.00 19.51 7.46
C PRO A 314 28.28 20.69 8.40
N ASP A 315 28.16 21.93 7.91
CA ASP A 315 28.36 23.14 8.73
C ASP A 315 27.30 23.26 9.84
N GLN A 316 26.02 23.13 9.48
CA GLN A 316 24.92 23.19 10.44
C GLN A 316 25.04 22.11 11.53
N ILE A 317 25.39 20.88 11.15
CA ILE A 317 25.56 19.77 12.09
C ILE A 317 26.78 19.99 12.99
N ALA A 318 27.90 20.43 12.41
CA ALA A 318 29.11 20.73 13.16
C ALA A 318 28.88 21.85 14.18
N ASP A 319 28.20 22.93 13.77
CA ASP A 319 27.88 24.06 14.65
C ASP A 319 26.91 23.66 15.76
N PHE A 320 25.91 22.82 15.46
CA PHE A 320 25.02 22.27 16.48
C PHE A 320 25.77 21.40 17.51
N CYS A 321 26.70 20.56 17.06
CA CYS A 321 27.44 19.67 17.95
C CYS A 321 28.54 20.39 18.74
N ARG A 322 29.12 21.48 18.21
CA ARG A 322 30.28 22.15 18.82
C ARG A 322 30.00 22.57 20.27
N GLY A 323 30.92 22.20 21.16
CA GLY A 323 30.83 22.51 22.60
C GLY A 323 29.87 21.60 23.39
N LYS A 324 29.16 20.68 22.74
CA LYS A 324 28.32 19.69 23.42
C LYS A 324 29.16 18.51 23.90
N ARG A 325 28.88 18.03 25.11
CA ARG A 325 29.43 16.80 25.67
C ARG A 325 28.90 15.59 24.92
N ALA A 326 27.59 15.54 24.68
CA ALA A 326 26.94 14.42 24.03
C ALA A 326 25.76 14.84 23.15
N VAL A 327 25.57 14.14 22.03
CA VAL A 327 24.42 14.29 21.14
C VAL A 327 23.81 12.92 20.84
N LEU A 328 22.48 12.83 20.94
CA LEU A 328 21.72 11.63 20.54
C LEU A 328 21.21 11.79 19.11
N ILE A 329 21.47 10.80 18.26
CA ILE A 329 20.90 10.68 16.92
C ILE A 329 19.67 9.79 17.01
N VAL A 330 18.52 10.35 16.66
CA VAL A 330 17.25 9.64 16.61
C VAL A 330 16.93 9.40 15.13
N GLU A 331 17.34 8.23 14.66
CA GLU A 331 17.14 7.73 13.30
C GLU A 331 16.44 6.37 13.35
N GLU A 332 15.28 6.22 12.70
CA GLU A 332 14.57 4.94 12.69
C GLU A 332 15.06 4.05 11.53
N GLY A 333 15.22 2.76 11.85
CA GLY A 333 15.48 1.70 10.88
C GLY A 333 16.95 1.48 10.54
N ALA A 334 17.18 0.46 9.73
CA ALA A 334 18.49 -0.04 9.33
C ALA A 334 18.67 0.07 7.81
N PRO A 335 19.88 0.40 7.32
CA PRO A 335 21.05 0.88 8.05
C PRO A 335 20.87 2.27 8.68
N ASP A 336 21.79 2.67 9.55
CA ASP A 336 21.89 3.96 10.25
C ASP A 336 22.64 5.02 9.42
N TYR A 337 22.08 5.38 8.25
CA TYR A 337 22.70 6.29 7.28
C TYR A 337 23.08 7.65 7.87
N ILE A 338 22.20 8.25 8.68
CA ILE A 338 22.40 9.59 9.25
C ILE A 338 23.45 9.54 10.35
N GLU A 339 23.37 8.56 11.26
CA GLU A 339 24.34 8.36 12.34
C GLU A 339 25.77 8.19 11.79
N GLN A 340 25.95 7.29 10.80
CA GLN A 340 27.25 7.07 10.16
C GLN A 340 27.80 8.33 9.49
N ALA A 341 26.94 9.08 8.79
CA ALA A 341 27.35 10.31 8.12
C ALA A 341 27.74 11.42 9.11
N ILE A 342 27.01 11.56 10.23
CA ILE A 342 27.31 12.54 11.27
C ILE A 342 28.62 12.17 11.98
N HIS A 343 28.86 10.89 12.25
CA HIS A 343 30.17 10.43 12.74
C HIS A 343 31.31 10.91 11.85
N ALA A 344 31.18 10.73 10.52
CA ALA A 344 32.20 11.17 9.57
C ALA A 344 32.36 12.70 9.53
N ILE A 345 31.26 13.47 9.59
CA ILE A 345 31.28 14.94 9.62
C ILE A 345 32.05 15.45 10.84
N LEU A 346 31.75 14.93 12.03
CA LEU A 346 32.39 15.39 13.27
C LEU A 346 33.88 15.04 13.30
N ARG A 347 34.25 13.82 12.87
CA ARG A 347 35.67 13.40 12.87
C ARG A 347 36.50 14.15 11.83
N LYS A 348 35.96 14.49 10.66
CA LYS A 348 36.64 15.33 9.66
C LYS A 348 36.88 16.77 10.12
N ARG A 349 36.18 17.22 11.17
CA ARG A 349 36.25 18.60 11.71
C ARG A 349 36.84 18.66 13.11
N ASP A 350 37.42 17.55 13.59
CA ASP A 350 38.00 17.43 14.93
C ASP A 350 37.05 17.87 16.05
N ILE A 351 35.76 17.51 15.93
CA ILE A 351 34.75 17.79 16.96
C ILE A 351 34.60 16.57 17.88
N ASP A 352 34.91 16.75 19.16
CA ASP A 352 34.95 15.69 20.18
C ASP A 352 33.62 15.41 20.89
N THR A 353 32.51 15.94 20.40
CA THR A 353 31.18 15.59 20.88
C THR A 353 30.94 14.08 20.76
N LYS A 354 30.55 13.46 21.87
CA LYS A 354 30.21 12.04 21.88
C LYS A 354 28.84 11.81 21.26
N LEU A 355 28.78 10.91 20.29
CA LEU A 355 27.52 10.51 19.67
C LEU A 355 26.95 9.26 20.34
N TYR A 356 25.64 9.26 20.48
CA TYR A 356 24.81 8.12 20.83
C TYR A 356 23.73 7.98 19.76
N GLY A 357 23.24 6.77 19.55
CA GLY A 357 22.22 6.48 18.55
C GLY A 357 21.81 5.02 18.63
N LYS A 358 22.25 4.17 17.70
CA LYS A 358 21.92 2.73 17.69
C LYS A 358 22.51 1.92 18.85
N ASP A 359 23.41 2.50 19.64
CA ASP A 359 23.92 1.89 20.88
C ASP A 359 22.90 1.96 22.03
N VAL A 360 22.00 2.96 22.02
CA VAL A 360 20.94 3.15 23.02
C VAL A 360 19.54 2.96 22.45
N LEU A 361 19.37 3.07 21.12
CA LEU A 361 18.14 2.82 20.37
C LEU A 361 18.30 1.56 19.50
N PRO A 362 17.23 0.79 19.22
CA PRO A 362 17.36 -0.43 18.43
C PRO A 362 17.68 -0.15 16.96
N MET A 363 18.47 -1.04 16.34
CA MET A 363 18.81 -0.98 14.91
C MET A 363 17.58 -1.21 14.02
N ALA A 364 16.75 -2.19 14.38
CA ALA A 364 15.58 -2.61 13.62
C ALA A 364 14.29 -2.53 14.45
N GLY A 365 13.16 -2.45 13.74
CA GLY A 365 11.83 -2.35 14.33
C GLY A 365 11.34 -0.91 14.45
N GLU A 366 10.08 -0.80 14.87
CA GLU A 366 9.36 0.47 14.99
C GLU A 366 9.85 1.31 16.18
N TYR A 367 10.10 2.59 15.96
CA TYR A 367 10.30 3.57 17.03
C TYR A 367 8.95 4.02 17.53
N THR A 368 8.38 3.17 18.40
CA THR A 368 7.23 3.56 19.22
C THR A 368 7.66 4.53 20.31
N ALA A 369 6.71 5.24 20.91
CA ALA A 369 7.00 6.11 22.04
C ALA A 369 7.56 5.33 23.25
N GLU A 370 7.28 4.03 23.39
CA GLU A 370 7.89 3.17 24.42
C GLU A 370 9.38 2.96 24.12
N VAL A 371 9.72 2.57 22.89
CA VAL A 371 11.09 2.33 22.43
C VAL A 371 11.95 3.58 22.56
N VAL A 372 11.45 4.73 22.09
CA VAL A 372 12.18 6.00 22.19
C VAL A 372 12.35 6.45 23.64
N THR A 373 11.34 6.26 24.51
CA THR A 373 11.47 6.57 25.94
C THR A 373 12.56 5.71 26.61
N GLU A 374 12.61 4.41 26.29
CA GLU A 374 13.66 3.51 26.80
C GLU A 374 15.06 3.97 26.33
N GLY A 375 15.21 4.34 25.06
CA GLY A 375 16.46 4.85 24.52
C GLY A 375 16.90 6.18 25.16
N LEU A 376 15.96 7.11 25.39
CA LEU A 376 16.22 8.36 26.10
C LEU A 376 16.68 8.11 27.54
N LEU A 377 16.04 7.20 28.28
CA LEU A 377 16.46 6.81 29.63
C LEU A 377 17.90 6.29 29.67
N LYS A 378 18.32 5.51 28.66
CA LYS A 378 19.69 5.02 28.52
C LYS A 378 20.65 6.15 28.17
N PHE A 379 20.29 7.01 27.21
CA PHE A 379 21.09 8.17 26.80
C PHE A 379 21.40 9.08 27.99
N PHE A 380 20.38 9.51 28.75
CA PHE A 380 20.58 10.41 29.88
C PHE A 380 21.36 9.74 31.02
N ALA A 381 21.14 8.45 31.28
CA ALA A 381 21.94 7.72 32.28
C ALA A 381 23.44 7.64 31.91
N LEU A 382 23.79 7.70 30.62
CA LEU A 382 25.17 7.64 30.14
C LEU A 382 25.80 9.02 29.91
N SER A 383 24.99 10.08 29.79
CA SER A 383 25.44 11.40 29.34
C SER A 383 25.12 12.54 30.30
N ALA A 384 24.26 12.35 31.29
CA ALA A 384 23.73 13.41 32.16
C ALA A 384 23.28 12.89 33.54
N ASN A 385 24.25 12.67 34.44
CA ASN A 385 23.98 12.19 35.81
C ASN A 385 23.31 13.23 36.72
N ASP A 386 23.22 14.48 36.26
CA ASP A 386 22.63 15.61 36.98
C ASP A 386 21.11 15.74 36.78
N ILE A 387 20.52 14.95 35.88
CA ILE A 387 19.06 14.91 35.65
C ILE A 387 18.44 13.81 36.51
N ASP A 388 17.56 14.17 37.45
CA ASP A 388 16.78 13.19 38.20
C ASP A 388 15.67 12.58 37.33
N LEU A 389 15.88 11.33 36.92
CA LEU A 389 14.93 10.53 36.15
C LEU A 389 14.30 9.39 36.97
N SER A 390 14.46 9.40 38.31
CA SER A 390 13.97 8.33 39.18
C SER A 390 12.45 8.11 39.06
N LYS A 391 11.67 9.19 39.21
CA LYS A 391 10.21 9.16 39.10
C LYS A 391 9.71 8.80 37.69
N PRO A 392 10.18 9.44 36.60
CA PRO A 392 9.80 9.02 35.25
C PRO A 392 10.13 7.55 34.96
N ARG A 393 11.31 7.08 35.39
CA ARG A 393 11.72 5.68 35.24
C ARG A 393 10.78 4.74 35.98
N GLU A 394 10.43 5.05 37.23
CA GLU A 394 9.47 4.25 38.01
C GLU A 394 8.11 4.15 37.30
N ARG A 395 7.56 5.26 36.79
CA ARG A 395 6.30 5.26 36.03
C ARG A 395 6.39 4.41 34.76
N PHE A 396 7.50 4.51 34.04
CA PHE A 396 7.74 3.73 32.82
C PHE A 396 7.76 2.22 33.12
N GLU A 397 8.51 1.80 34.14
CA GLU A 397 8.59 0.40 34.55
C GLU A 397 7.25 -0.13 35.09
N ALA A 398 6.50 0.68 35.84
CA ALA A 398 5.17 0.32 36.31
C ALA A 398 4.18 0.07 35.15
N ALA A 399 4.22 0.94 34.12
CA ALA A 399 3.40 0.74 32.92
C ALA A 399 3.78 -0.55 32.16
N ARG A 400 5.07 -0.86 32.07
CA ARG A 400 5.58 -2.10 31.45
C ARG A 400 5.14 -3.34 32.23
N ALA A 401 5.20 -3.30 33.57
CA ALA A 401 4.74 -4.38 34.44
C ALA A 401 3.23 -4.64 34.30
N GLY A 402 2.42 -3.59 34.12
CA GLY A 402 0.97 -3.72 33.90
C GLY A 402 0.60 -4.54 32.66
N ARG A 403 1.41 -4.51 31.59
CA ARG A 403 1.20 -5.34 30.39
C ARG A 403 1.38 -6.84 30.68
N ALA A 404 2.41 -7.18 31.47
CA ALA A 404 2.66 -8.56 31.87
C ALA A 404 1.52 -9.11 32.76
N GLU A 405 1.01 -8.27 33.66
CA GLU A 405 -0.15 -8.62 34.49
C GLU A 405 -1.41 -8.86 33.66
N ALA A 406 -1.68 -8.01 32.68
CA ALA A 406 -2.81 -8.18 31.77
C ALA A 406 -2.72 -9.50 30.98
N GLN A 407 -1.54 -9.88 30.49
CA GLN A 407 -1.33 -11.18 29.84
C GLN A 407 -1.60 -12.36 30.77
N ARG A 408 -1.20 -12.26 32.05
CA ARG A 408 -1.49 -13.29 33.05
C ARG A 408 -2.98 -13.45 33.30
N LEU A 409 -3.71 -12.34 33.47
CA LEU A 409 -5.16 -12.34 33.70
C LEU A 409 -5.96 -12.88 32.51
N LEU A 410 -5.46 -12.68 31.29
CA LEU A 410 -6.06 -13.22 30.07
C LEU A 410 -5.81 -14.73 29.87
N GLY A 411 -4.96 -15.36 30.70
CA GLY A 411 -4.65 -16.79 30.61
C GLY A 411 -3.79 -17.18 29.40
N GLY A 412 -3.17 -16.22 28.72
CA GLY A 412 -2.34 -16.46 27.54
C GLY A 412 -2.24 -15.24 26.60
N PRO A 413 -1.47 -15.34 25.52
CA PRO A 413 -1.42 -14.29 24.50
C PRO A 413 -2.77 -14.16 23.80
N LEU A 414 -3.10 -12.93 23.38
CA LEU A 414 -4.27 -12.70 22.53
C LEU A 414 -4.11 -13.46 21.21
N PRO A 415 -5.18 -14.07 20.68
CA PRO A 415 -5.14 -14.72 19.37
C PRO A 415 -4.66 -13.75 18.30
N LEU A 416 -3.66 -14.17 17.52
CA LEU A 416 -3.19 -13.41 16.37
C LEU A 416 -4.32 -13.28 15.34
N ARG A 417 -4.39 -12.12 14.69
CA ARG A 417 -5.30 -11.85 13.58
C ARG A 417 -4.50 -11.73 12.28
N PRO A 418 -4.03 -12.86 11.72
CA PRO A 418 -3.33 -12.81 10.44
C PRO A 418 -4.25 -12.23 9.36
N PRO A 419 -3.68 -11.55 8.34
CA PRO A 419 -4.42 -11.16 7.16
C PRO A 419 -5.14 -12.35 6.52
N GLY A 420 -6.35 -12.11 5.98
CA GLY A 420 -7.16 -13.16 5.39
C GLY A 420 -8.13 -12.62 4.36
N PHE A 421 -8.66 -13.51 3.53
CA PHE A 421 -9.60 -13.14 2.48
C PHE A 421 -10.93 -12.61 3.04
N CYS A 422 -11.52 -11.64 2.35
CA CYS A 422 -12.83 -11.09 2.71
C CYS A 422 -13.94 -12.15 2.65
N VAL A 423 -15.09 -11.85 3.27
CA VAL A 423 -16.29 -12.69 3.17
C VAL A 423 -16.73 -12.74 1.70
N GLY A 424 -16.84 -13.97 1.17
CA GLY A 424 -17.19 -14.21 -0.23
C GLY A 424 -16.10 -13.83 -1.24
N CYS A 425 -14.84 -13.63 -0.84
CA CYS A 425 -13.74 -13.36 -1.77
C CYS A 425 -13.68 -14.41 -2.92
N PRO A 426 -13.52 -13.97 -4.18
CA PRO A 426 -13.50 -14.84 -5.35
C PRO A 426 -12.24 -15.72 -5.46
N GLU A 427 -11.20 -15.50 -4.64
CA GLU A 427 -9.97 -16.29 -4.69
C GLU A 427 -10.05 -17.55 -3.83
N ARG A 428 -10.83 -17.52 -2.74
CA ARG A 428 -11.05 -18.68 -1.85
C ARG A 428 -11.41 -19.98 -2.58
N PRO A 429 -12.36 -20.00 -3.53
CA PRO A 429 -12.69 -21.21 -4.28
C PRO A 429 -11.49 -21.84 -5.01
N VAL A 430 -10.58 -21.00 -5.53
CA VAL A 430 -9.39 -21.44 -6.27
C VAL A 430 -8.43 -22.14 -5.33
N PHE A 431 -8.19 -21.56 -4.16
CA PHE A 431 -7.36 -22.17 -3.12
C PHE A 431 -7.99 -23.40 -2.50
N SER A 432 -9.32 -23.45 -2.36
CA SER A 432 -10.05 -24.66 -2.00
C SER A 432 -9.81 -25.76 -3.03
N ALA A 433 -9.90 -25.46 -4.33
CA ALA A 433 -9.64 -26.41 -5.41
C ALA A 433 -8.18 -26.89 -5.43
N ILE A 434 -7.20 -26.00 -5.24
CA ILE A 434 -5.78 -26.39 -5.13
C ILE A 434 -5.56 -27.34 -3.94
N LYS A 435 -6.16 -27.06 -2.78
CA LYS A 435 -6.05 -27.93 -1.60
C LYS A 435 -6.68 -29.31 -1.79
N LEU A 436 -7.74 -29.39 -2.60
CA LEU A 436 -8.32 -30.69 -3.01
C LEU A 436 -7.43 -31.39 -4.03
N LEU A 437 -6.87 -30.65 -4.99
CA LEU A 437 -5.94 -31.16 -6.00
C LEU A 437 -4.70 -31.81 -5.36
N GLU A 438 -4.14 -31.22 -4.30
CA GLU A 438 -2.97 -31.80 -3.60
C GLU A 438 -3.24 -33.19 -3.01
N ARG A 439 -4.50 -33.54 -2.75
CA ARG A 439 -4.89 -34.90 -2.32
C ARG A 439 -4.77 -35.93 -3.44
N GLU A 440 -4.84 -35.48 -4.69
CA GLU A 440 -4.81 -36.33 -5.89
C GLU A 440 -3.43 -36.38 -6.53
N VAL A 441 -2.75 -35.22 -6.65
CA VAL A 441 -1.46 -35.11 -7.36
C VAL A 441 -0.24 -35.02 -6.44
N GLY A 442 -0.48 -34.91 -5.13
CA GLY A 442 0.54 -34.60 -4.12
C GLY A 442 0.80 -33.10 -3.99
N LYS A 443 1.73 -32.74 -3.10
CA LYS A 443 2.11 -31.33 -2.88
C LYS A 443 2.68 -30.70 -4.15
N VAL A 444 2.30 -29.46 -4.42
CA VAL A 444 2.76 -28.72 -5.60
C VAL A 444 3.56 -27.50 -5.17
N HIS A 445 4.68 -27.23 -5.85
CA HIS A 445 5.38 -25.98 -5.64
C HIS A 445 4.52 -24.83 -6.20
N MET A 446 4.21 -23.88 -5.33
CA MET A 446 3.37 -22.74 -5.64
C MET A 446 4.13 -21.43 -5.43
N SER A 447 4.36 -20.67 -6.49
CA SER A 447 4.88 -19.31 -6.38
C SER A 447 3.73 -18.31 -6.44
N SER A 448 3.67 -17.39 -5.47
CA SER A 448 2.59 -16.40 -5.36
C SER A 448 3.12 -15.00 -5.60
N ASP A 449 2.28 -14.12 -6.14
CA ASP A 449 2.55 -12.70 -6.22
C ASP A 449 2.16 -11.97 -4.92
N ILE A 450 2.58 -10.71 -4.82
CA ILE A 450 2.02 -9.78 -3.84
C ILE A 450 0.58 -9.44 -4.26
N GLY A 451 -0.38 -9.65 -3.38
CA GLY A 451 -1.80 -9.41 -3.61
C GLY A 451 -2.66 -10.19 -2.62
N CYS A 452 -3.99 -10.19 -2.79
CA CYS A 452 -4.88 -10.94 -1.88
C CYS A 452 -4.54 -12.44 -1.83
N HIS A 453 -4.07 -13.02 -2.94
CA HIS A 453 -3.69 -14.43 -3.04
C HIS A 453 -2.52 -14.79 -2.13
N SER A 454 -1.68 -13.83 -1.72
CA SER A 454 -0.61 -14.09 -0.75
C SER A 454 -1.15 -14.56 0.60
N PHE A 455 -2.39 -14.18 0.97
CA PHE A 455 -3.04 -14.59 2.22
C PHE A 455 -3.32 -16.10 2.27
N ALA A 456 -3.29 -16.81 1.14
CA ALA A 456 -3.38 -18.27 1.12
C ALA A 456 -2.16 -18.97 1.72
N THR A 457 -1.02 -18.28 1.86
CA THR A 457 0.17 -18.80 2.58
C THR A 457 -0.10 -19.01 4.06
N LEU A 458 -1.13 -18.33 4.59
CA LEU A 458 -1.54 -18.42 5.99
C LEU A 458 -2.66 -19.45 6.16
N ALA A 459 -2.93 -19.78 7.42
CA ALA A 459 -4.06 -20.65 7.76
C ALA A 459 -5.40 -20.05 7.27
N PRO A 460 -6.36 -20.87 6.82
CA PRO A 460 -6.34 -22.34 6.84
C PRO A 460 -5.79 -22.99 5.56
N PHE A 461 -5.38 -22.21 4.56
CA PHE A 461 -4.94 -22.77 3.28
C PHE A 461 -3.52 -23.33 3.37
N ASN A 462 -2.58 -22.56 3.92
CA ASN A 462 -1.16 -22.93 4.00
C ASN A 462 -0.56 -23.32 2.63
N LEU A 463 -0.93 -22.58 1.58
CA LEU A 463 -0.52 -22.80 0.19
C LEU A 463 0.40 -21.67 -0.26
N GLY A 464 1.57 -22.03 -0.78
CA GLY A 464 2.58 -21.11 -1.31
C GLY A 464 3.98 -21.38 -0.76
N ASN A 465 4.98 -21.21 -1.60
CA ASN A 465 6.40 -21.49 -1.32
C ASN A 465 7.28 -20.24 -1.45
N SER A 466 6.86 -19.24 -2.23
CA SER A 466 7.61 -18.00 -2.44
C SER A 466 6.71 -16.83 -2.81
N ILE A 467 7.12 -15.63 -2.41
CA ILE A 467 6.57 -14.33 -2.84
C ILE A 467 7.76 -13.42 -3.13
N LEU A 468 7.96 -13.01 -4.38
CA LEU A 468 9.11 -12.18 -4.79
C LEU A 468 8.75 -10.75 -5.22
N GLY A 469 7.48 -10.45 -5.44
CA GLY A 469 7.10 -9.11 -5.91
C GLY A 469 5.72 -9.08 -6.54
N PHE A 470 5.39 -7.95 -7.15
CA PHE A 470 4.16 -7.77 -7.89
C PHE A 470 4.40 -8.13 -9.37
N GLY A 471 3.68 -9.14 -9.88
CA GLY A 471 3.86 -9.64 -11.24
C GLY A 471 5.12 -10.51 -11.45
N MET A 472 5.67 -11.12 -10.42
CA MET A 472 6.91 -11.92 -10.45
C MET A 472 6.70 -13.42 -10.19
N SER A 473 5.51 -13.87 -9.82
CA SER A 473 5.19 -15.26 -9.45
C SER A 473 5.56 -16.29 -10.54
N LEU A 474 5.30 -15.97 -11.80
CA LEU A 474 5.62 -16.86 -12.92
C LEU A 474 7.13 -16.90 -13.21
N ALA A 475 7.81 -15.77 -13.04
CA ALA A 475 9.25 -15.67 -13.19
C ALA A 475 9.98 -16.44 -12.07
N ALA A 476 9.50 -16.29 -10.83
CA ALA A 476 10.03 -16.96 -9.63
C ALA A 476 9.99 -18.49 -9.74
N ALA A 477 8.96 -19.04 -10.40
CA ALA A 477 8.85 -20.47 -10.69
C ALA A 477 9.78 -20.95 -11.83
N GLY A 478 10.49 -20.04 -12.51
CA GLY A 478 11.29 -20.32 -13.70
C GLY A 478 12.43 -21.32 -13.48
N ALA A 479 13.14 -21.20 -12.35
CA ALA A 479 14.22 -22.12 -11.97
C ALA A 479 13.72 -23.37 -11.26
N VAL A 480 12.51 -23.33 -10.68
CA VAL A 480 11.93 -24.45 -9.94
C VAL A 480 11.28 -25.46 -10.89
N ALA A 481 10.60 -25.01 -11.94
CA ALA A 481 9.89 -25.89 -12.85
C ALA A 481 10.77 -27.00 -13.47
N PRO A 482 12.01 -26.75 -13.93
CA PRO A 482 12.85 -27.80 -14.53
C PRO A 482 13.36 -28.87 -13.55
N ILE A 483 13.39 -28.59 -12.25
CA ILE A 483 13.88 -29.53 -11.22
C ILE A 483 12.76 -30.32 -10.55
N MET A 484 11.50 -30.07 -10.93
CA MET A 484 10.33 -30.75 -10.37
C MET A 484 9.78 -31.77 -11.36
N GLU A 485 9.42 -32.96 -10.87
CA GLU A 485 8.72 -33.97 -11.68
C GLU A 485 7.30 -33.53 -12.09
N ARG A 486 6.69 -32.66 -11.28
CA ARG A 486 5.35 -32.11 -11.47
C ARG A 486 5.45 -30.65 -11.88
N ARG A 487 4.49 -30.20 -12.70
CA ARG A 487 4.36 -28.78 -13.03
C ARG A 487 4.22 -27.95 -11.76
N THR A 488 4.82 -26.76 -11.78
CA THR A 488 4.62 -25.76 -10.73
C THR A 488 3.36 -24.95 -11.01
N ILE A 489 2.78 -24.37 -9.96
CA ILE A 489 1.66 -23.43 -10.06
C ILE A 489 2.17 -22.04 -9.68
N SER A 490 1.91 -21.05 -10.51
CA SER A 490 2.12 -19.64 -10.21
C SER A 490 0.78 -18.95 -10.08
N VAL A 491 0.57 -18.14 -9.04
CA VAL A 491 -0.67 -17.37 -8.85
C VAL A 491 -0.38 -15.89 -8.88
N MET A 492 -1.06 -15.20 -9.78
CA MET A 492 -0.88 -13.79 -10.12
C MET A 492 -2.22 -13.07 -10.07
N GLY A 493 -2.27 -11.83 -9.61
CA GLY A 493 -3.45 -10.97 -9.79
C GLY A 493 -3.45 -10.28 -11.15
N ASP A 494 -4.60 -9.90 -11.67
CA ASP A 494 -4.72 -9.08 -12.88
C ASP A 494 -3.96 -7.74 -12.80
N GLY A 495 -3.94 -7.09 -11.63
CA GLY A 495 -3.08 -5.93 -11.40
C GLY A 495 -1.58 -6.25 -11.58
N GLY A 496 -1.12 -7.41 -11.07
CA GLY A 496 0.27 -7.85 -11.22
C GLY A 496 0.60 -8.22 -12.67
N PHE A 497 -0.38 -8.75 -13.41
CA PHE A 497 -0.25 -9.03 -14.83
C PHE A 497 0.03 -7.77 -15.65
N TRP A 498 -0.74 -6.70 -15.43
CA TRP A 498 -0.55 -5.43 -16.14
C TRP A 498 0.64 -4.60 -15.65
N HIS A 499 1.06 -4.79 -14.39
CA HIS A 499 2.18 -4.05 -13.82
C HIS A 499 3.54 -4.49 -14.37
N ASN A 500 3.82 -5.80 -14.36
CA ASN A 500 5.06 -6.37 -14.90
C ASN A 500 4.94 -7.83 -15.37
N GLY A 501 3.91 -8.56 -14.90
CA GLY A 501 3.78 -10.01 -15.10
C GLY A 501 3.66 -10.46 -16.55
N LEU A 502 3.18 -9.58 -17.43
CA LEU A 502 3.18 -9.82 -18.88
C LEU A 502 4.60 -10.03 -19.43
N LEU A 503 5.54 -9.16 -19.06
CA LEU A 503 6.91 -9.16 -19.59
C LEU A 503 7.81 -10.11 -18.78
N SER A 504 7.89 -9.92 -17.46
CA SER A 504 8.79 -10.70 -16.60
C SER A 504 8.36 -12.17 -16.50
N GLY A 505 7.05 -12.43 -16.51
CA GLY A 505 6.46 -13.75 -16.37
C GLY A 505 6.15 -14.42 -17.70
N VAL A 506 5.12 -13.94 -18.40
CA VAL A 506 4.54 -14.63 -19.57
C VAL A 506 5.51 -14.63 -20.75
N ALA A 507 6.00 -13.46 -21.18
CA ALA A 507 6.92 -13.37 -22.31
C ALA A 507 8.20 -14.18 -22.06
N SER A 508 8.78 -14.08 -20.87
CA SER A 508 9.95 -14.88 -20.45
C SER A 508 9.68 -16.38 -20.45
N ALA A 509 8.52 -16.82 -19.92
CA ALA A 509 8.14 -18.24 -19.91
C ALA A 509 7.99 -18.80 -21.33
N MET A 510 7.36 -18.02 -22.23
CA MET A 510 7.15 -18.40 -23.61
C MET A 510 8.47 -18.44 -24.40
N PHE A 511 9.32 -17.43 -24.23
CA PHE A 511 10.66 -17.39 -24.83
C PHE A 511 11.48 -18.64 -24.46
N ASN A 512 11.43 -19.03 -23.19
CA ASN A 512 12.15 -20.20 -22.67
C ASN A 512 11.38 -21.53 -22.77
N ARG A 513 10.22 -21.56 -23.43
CA ARG A 513 9.35 -22.74 -23.58
C ARG A 513 9.03 -23.46 -22.25
N GLY A 514 8.85 -22.70 -21.17
CA GLY A 514 8.62 -23.25 -19.82
C GLY A 514 7.29 -24.01 -19.70
N ASP A 515 7.33 -25.22 -19.12
CA ASP A 515 6.16 -26.07 -18.86
C ASP A 515 5.69 -25.91 -17.40
N ARG A 516 4.69 -25.04 -17.19
CA ARG A 516 4.16 -24.68 -15.85
C ARG A 516 2.76 -24.10 -15.94
N VAL A 517 2.05 -24.03 -14.82
CA VAL A 517 0.69 -23.49 -14.74
C VAL A 517 0.72 -22.07 -14.16
N LEU A 518 0.09 -21.12 -14.84
CA LEU A 518 -0.20 -19.77 -14.34
C LEU A 518 -1.70 -19.65 -14.08
N VAL A 519 -2.08 -19.26 -12.88
CA VAL A 519 -3.44 -18.87 -12.53
C VAL A 519 -3.49 -17.36 -12.32
N ILE A 520 -4.25 -16.67 -13.17
CA ILE A 520 -4.48 -15.23 -13.08
C ILE A 520 -5.81 -14.99 -12.38
N MET A 521 -5.79 -14.39 -11.20
CA MET A 521 -6.96 -13.95 -10.46
C MET A 521 -7.48 -12.65 -11.09
N GLN A 522 -8.51 -12.76 -11.93
CA GLN A 522 -9.14 -11.63 -12.58
C GLN A 522 -10.33 -11.15 -11.74
N ASN A 523 -10.07 -10.19 -10.86
CA ASN A 523 -11.08 -9.62 -9.97
C ASN A 523 -11.49 -8.19 -10.34
N GLY A 524 -10.79 -7.61 -11.33
CA GLY A 524 -11.06 -6.32 -11.95
C GLY A 524 -10.37 -5.15 -11.26
N TYR A 525 -9.56 -5.34 -10.22
CA TYR A 525 -8.99 -4.26 -9.42
C TYR A 525 -7.66 -4.65 -8.75
N THR A 526 -6.83 -3.65 -8.42
CA THR A 526 -5.78 -3.86 -7.40
C THR A 526 -6.44 -3.92 -6.01
N SER A 527 -6.98 -5.08 -5.67
CA SER A 527 -7.93 -5.22 -4.55
C SER A 527 -7.30 -5.07 -3.16
N ALA A 528 -6.05 -5.50 -2.98
CA ALA A 528 -5.39 -5.53 -1.67
C ALA A 528 -5.11 -4.12 -1.10
N THR A 529 -5.02 -3.11 -1.96
CA THR A 529 -4.58 -1.75 -1.62
C THR A 529 -5.66 -0.69 -1.73
N GLY A 530 -6.92 -1.06 -2.03
CA GLY A 530 -8.04 -0.09 -2.12
C GLY A 530 -8.91 -0.19 -3.38
N ALA A 531 -8.88 -1.31 -4.10
CA ALA A 531 -9.67 -1.54 -5.31
C ALA A 531 -9.42 -0.50 -6.43
N GLN A 532 -8.14 -0.16 -6.63
CA GLN A 532 -7.73 0.74 -7.71
C GLN A 532 -8.12 0.18 -9.08
N PHE A 533 -8.42 1.10 -10.00
CA PHE A 533 -8.71 0.75 -11.38
C PHE A 533 -7.42 0.39 -12.10
N ILE A 534 -7.51 -0.63 -12.95
CA ILE A 534 -6.45 -1.22 -13.76
C ILE A 534 -6.95 -1.36 -15.20
N PRO A 535 -6.08 -1.66 -16.19
CA PRO A 535 -6.47 -1.67 -17.60
C PRO A 535 -7.68 -2.56 -17.96
N ASN A 536 -7.93 -3.63 -17.20
CA ASN A 536 -9.07 -4.53 -17.38
C ASN A 536 -10.23 -4.30 -16.38
N THR A 537 -10.23 -3.19 -15.62
CA THR A 537 -11.38 -2.84 -14.78
C THR A 537 -12.60 -2.57 -15.64
N ALA A 538 -13.73 -3.20 -15.29
CA ALA A 538 -14.97 -3.03 -16.01
C ALA A 538 -15.49 -1.59 -15.92
N GLY A 539 -15.45 -0.89 -17.04
CA GLY A 539 -16.00 0.43 -17.22
C GLY A 539 -15.26 1.53 -16.47
N ASN A 540 -14.12 1.94 -17.03
CA ASN A 540 -13.16 2.88 -16.45
C ASN A 540 -13.80 4.22 -16.02
N ARG A 541 -13.05 4.98 -15.22
CA ARG A 541 -13.54 6.21 -14.58
C ARG A 541 -13.75 7.40 -15.53
N ARG A 542 -13.10 7.40 -16.70
CA ARG A 542 -13.03 8.56 -17.60
C ARG A 542 -14.08 8.51 -18.71
N ASP A 543 -14.25 7.36 -19.35
CA ASP A 543 -15.18 7.16 -20.48
C ASP A 543 -16.17 6.00 -20.25
N GLY A 544 -15.96 5.19 -19.19
CA GLY A 544 -16.84 4.06 -18.89
C GLY A 544 -16.56 2.82 -19.72
N GLU A 545 -15.45 2.77 -20.48
CA GLU A 545 -15.03 1.64 -21.30
C GLU A 545 -13.95 0.79 -20.60
N THR A 546 -13.93 -0.52 -20.88
CA THR A 546 -12.85 -1.41 -20.46
C THR A 546 -11.76 -1.37 -21.52
N THR A 547 -10.55 -1.01 -21.13
CA THR A 547 -9.47 -0.72 -22.10
C THR A 547 -8.67 -1.95 -22.53
N SER A 548 -8.73 -3.07 -21.80
CA SER A 548 -7.90 -4.26 -22.08
C SER A 548 -8.52 -5.57 -21.59
N ASP A 549 -8.23 -6.68 -22.29
CA ASP A 549 -8.68 -8.03 -21.94
C ASP A 549 -7.49 -9.01 -21.85
N ILE A 550 -7.33 -9.66 -20.70
CA ILE A 550 -6.19 -10.53 -20.41
C ILE A 550 -6.16 -11.75 -21.33
N ALA A 551 -7.30 -12.40 -21.56
CA ALA A 551 -7.37 -13.60 -22.38
C ALA A 551 -7.04 -13.31 -23.85
N ALA A 552 -7.54 -12.20 -24.39
CA ALA A 552 -7.24 -11.72 -25.73
C ALA A 552 -5.74 -11.38 -25.89
N THR A 553 -5.15 -10.68 -24.92
CA THR A 553 -3.71 -10.38 -24.91
C THR A 553 -2.86 -11.65 -24.89
N LEU A 554 -3.15 -12.60 -24.01
CA LEU A 554 -2.44 -13.88 -23.93
C LEU A 554 -2.55 -14.69 -25.22
N LYS A 555 -3.74 -14.70 -25.84
CA LYS A 555 -3.96 -15.36 -27.13
C LYS A 555 -3.15 -14.70 -28.24
N ALA A 556 -3.11 -13.37 -28.28
CA ALA A 556 -2.31 -12.61 -29.25
C ALA A 556 -0.80 -12.85 -29.08
N MET A 557 -0.32 -13.05 -27.84
CA MET A 557 1.06 -13.44 -27.57
C MET A 557 1.39 -14.88 -28.00
N GLY A 558 0.38 -15.71 -28.25
CA GLY A 558 0.56 -17.10 -28.71
C GLY A 558 0.42 -18.16 -27.62
N VAL A 559 -0.20 -17.85 -26.48
CA VAL A 559 -0.51 -18.87 -25.45
C VAL A 559 -1.52 -19.87 -26.03
N LYS A 560 -1.09 -21.14 -26.13
CA LYS A 560 -1.90 -22.21 -26.76
C LYS A 560 -2.93 -22.83 -25.82
N TRP A 561 -2.56 -23.03 -24.55
CA TRP A 561 -3.47 -23.59 -23.55
C TRP A 561 -3.93 -22.47 -22.62
N LEU A 562 -5.16 -22.02 -22.85
CA LEU A 562 -5.80 -20.93 -22.13
C LEU A 562 -7.23 -21.36 -21.77
N ARG A 563 -7.60 -21.18 -20.50
CA ARG A 563 -8.96 -21.42 -19.99
C ARG A 563 -9.39 -20.23 -19.15
N THR A 564 -10.60 -19.73 -19.41
CA THR A 564 -11.22 -18.69 -18.60
C THR A 564 -12.40 -19.30 -17.89
N ILE A 565 -12.39 -19.30 -16.56
CA ILE A 565 -13.40 -19.98 -15.75
C ILE A 565 -13.84 -19.12 -14.57
N ARG A 566 -15.11 -19.24 -14.21
CA ARG A 566 -15.68 -18.54 -13.07
C ARG A 566 -15.18 -19.16 -11.77
N THR A 567 -14.62 -18.35 -10.87
CA THR A 567 -13.99 -18.88 -9.65
C THR A 567 -14.93 -19.66 -8.73
N TYR A 568 -16.19 -19.26 -8.55
CA TYR A 568 -17.08 -19.90 -7.57
C TYR A 568 -17.50 -21.33 -7.90
N ASN A 569 -17.17 -21.88 -9.07
CA ASN A 569 -17.39 -23.30 -9.38
C ASN A 569 -16.14 -24.12 -9.03
N VAL A 570 -16.13 -24.68 -7.81
CA VAL A 570 -14.95 -25.36 -7.25
C VAL A 570 -14.65 -26.65 -8.03
N ALA A 571 -15.67 -27.42 -8.41
CA ALA A 571 -15.52 -28.67 -9.16
C ALA A 571 -14.89 -28.43 -10.54
N THR A 572 -15.32 -27.39 -11.25
CA THR A 572 -14.77 -27.00 -12.56
C THR A 572 -13.33 -26.49 -12.43
N MET A 573 -13.05 -25.68 -11.40
CA MET A 573 -11.68 -25.22 -11.13
C MET A 573 -10.75 -26.39 -10.82
N LEU A 574 -11.17 -27.33 -9.97
CA LEU A 574 -10.42 -28.55 -9.66
C LEU A 574 -10.17 -29.38 -10.93
N GLY A 575 -11.20 -29.59 -11.76
CA GLY A 575 -11.07 -30.30 -13.03
C GLY A 575 -10.10 -29.63 -14.01
N THR A 576 -10.15 -28.30 -14.11
CA THR A 576 -9.28 -27.51 -14.99
C THR A 576 -7.83 -27.53 -14.52
N LEU A 577 -7.60 -27.41 -13.21
CA LEU A 577 -6.27 -27.54 -12.62
C LEU A 577 -5.70 -28.95 -12.85
N ARG A 578 -6.53 -30.00 -12.65
CA ARG A 578 -6.13 -31.38 -12.92
C ARG A 578 -5.74 -31.59 -14.39
N GLU A 579 -6.50 -31.04 -15.34
CA GLU A 579 -6.15 -31.06 -16.77
C GLU A 579 -4.80 -30.34 -17.01
N ALA A 580 -4.62 -29.14 -16.46
CA ALA A 580 -3.40 -28.35 -16.60
C ALA A 580 -2.15 -29.08 -16.07
N MET A 581 -2.30 -29.80 -14.94
CA MET A 581 -1.21 -30.54 -14.31
C MET A 581 -0.84 -31.81 -15.09
N ASN A 582 -1.82 -32.48 -15.72
CA ASN A 582 -1.63 -33.82 -16.28
C ASN A 582 -1.57 -33.87 -17.81
N THR A 583 -1.93 -32.80 -18.53
CA THR A 583 -1.88 -32.81 -20.00
C THR A 583 -0.47 -33.10 -20.53
N SER A 584 -0.37 -33.91 -21.58
CA SER A 584 0.91 -34.24 -22.23
C SER A 584 1.50 -33.06 -23.01
N ASP A 585 0.67 -32.12 -23.44
CA ASP A 585 1.10 -30.93 -24.17
C ASP A 585 2.05 -30.11 -23.30
N LYS A 586 3.27 -29.87 -23.78
CA LYS A 586 4.27 -29.04 -23.07
C LYS A 586 4.02 -27.55 -23.25
N GLY A 587 4.57 -26.76 -22.32
CA GLY A 587 4.57 -25.29 -22.37
C GLY A 587 3.59 -24.66 -21.39
N LEU A 588 3.52 -23.33 -21.40
CA LEU A 588 2.75 -22.56 -20.42
C LEU A 588 1.25 -22.88 -20.51
N LYS A 589 0.66 -23.20 -19.36
CA LYS A 589 -0.78 -23.41 -19.16
C LYS A 589 -1.33 -22.22 -18.40
N VAL A 590 -2.29 -21.49 -18.97
CA VAL A 590 -2.86 -20.31 -18.31
C VAL A 590 -4.34 -20.52 -17.97
N ILE A 591 -4.70 -20.27 -16.72
CA ILE A 591 -6.07 -20.24 -16.22
C ILE A 591 -6.38 -18.81 -15.80
N VAL A 592 -7.32 -18.16 -16.48
CA VAL A 592 -7.90 -16.88 -16.05
C VAL A 592 -9.09 -17.20 -15.14
N ALA A 593 -8.90 -17.00 -13.85
CA ALA A 593 -9.87 -17.23 -12.80
C ALA A 593 -10.72 -15.96 -12.60
N ASP A 594 -11.88 -15.92 -13.27
CA ASP A 594 -12.76 -14.75 -13.30
C ASP A 594 -13.69 -14.69 -12.08
N GLY A 595 -13.65 -13.56 -11.38
CA GLY A 595 -14.56 -13.28 -10.28
C GLY A 595 -14.31 -11.92 -9.69
N GLU A 596 -15.27 -11.01 -9.88
CA GLU A 596 -15.23 -9.66 -9.33
C GLU A 596 -14.91 -9.63 -7.82
N CYS A 597 -14.05 -8.69 -7.42
CA CYS A 597 -13.78 -8.42 -6.01
C CYS A 597 -15.07 -8.20 -5.21
N GLN A 598 -15.30 -9.07 -4.22
CA GLN A 598 -16.56 -9.07 -3.48
C GLN A 598 -16.75 -7.79 -2.65
N LEU A 599 -15.67 -7.14 -2.19
CA LEU A 599 -15.79 -5.85 -1.51
C LEU A 599 -16.27 -4.74 -2.46
N ALA A 600 -15.63 -4.60 -3.63
CA ALA A 600 -16.05 -3.66 -4.67
C ALA A 600 -17.50 -3.90 -5.10
N ARG A 601 -17.86 -5.18 -5.34
CA ARG A 601 -19.23 -5.57 -5.66
C ARG A 601 -20.23 -5.20 -4.56
N GLN A 602 -19.94 -5.52 -3.30
CA GLN A 602 -20.85 -5.21 -2.18
C GLN A 602 -21.02 -3.70 -2.00
N ARG A 603 -19.96 -2.90 -2.21
CA ARG A 603 -20.03 -1.44 -2.16
C ARG A 603 -20.92 -0.87 -3.26
N ARG A 604 -20.91 -1.45 -4.47
CA ARG A 604 -21.82 -1.07 -5.56
C ARG A 604 -23.28 -1.45 -5.29
N ILE A 605 -23.54 -2.70 -4.93
CA ILE A 605 -24.94 -3.20 -4.86
C ILE A 605 -25.68 -2.76 -3.59
N ARG A 606 -24.99 -2.44 -2.49
CA ARG A 606 -25.65 -2.10 -1.21
C ARG A 606 -26.48 -0.79 -1.31
N PRO A 607 -25.94 0.32 -1.84
CA PRO A 607 -26.72 1.54 -2.08
C PRO A 607 -27.90 1.31 -3.03
N GLU A 608 -27.68 0.53 -4.11
CA GLU A 608 -28.73 0.18 -5.07
C GLU A 608 -29.88 -0.55 -4.37
N ILE A 609 -29.58 -1.59 -3.59
CA ILE A 609 -30.55 -2.35 -2.80
C ILE A 609 -31.25 -1.43 -1.80
N ALA A 610 -30.52 -0.54 -1.11
CA ALA A 610 -31.13 0.40 -0.17
C ALA A 610 -32.11 1.37 -0.88
N ALA A 611 -31.77 1.83 -2.08
CA ALA A 611 -32.64 2.68 -2.90
C ALA A 611 -33.88 1.93 -3.39
N GLN A 612 -33.73 0.68 -3.84
CA GLN A 612 -34.85 -0.20 -4.21
C GLN A 612 -35.80 -0.40 -3.02
N LEU A 613 -35.26 -0.71 -1.84
CA LEU A 613 -36.04 -0.89 -0.62
C LEU A 613 -36.81 0.38 -0.23
N LYS A 614 -36.18 1.56 -0.34
CA LYS A 614 -36.84 2.86 -0.11
C LYS A 614 -38.00 3.13 -1.09
N ARG A 615 -37.89 2.64 -2.33
CA ARG A 615 -38.98 2.71 -3.33
C ARG A 615 -40.07 1.65 -3.13
N GLY A 616 -39.96 0.80 -2.10
CA GLY A 616 -40.92 -0.28 -1.85
C GLY A 616 -40.77 -1.46 -2.81
N GLU A 617 -39.66 -1.55 -3.55
CA GLU A 617 -39.42 -2.61 -4.53
C GLU A 617 -39.03 -3.92 -3.85
N ARG A 618 -39.45 -5.04 -4.45
CA ARG A 618 -39.16 -6.39 -3.97
C ARG A 618 -37.66 -6.70 -4.12
N VAL A 619 -37.00 -7.00 -3.00
CA VAL A 619 -35.58 -7.39 -2.97
C VAL A 619 -35.44 -8.81 -2.44
N VAL A 620 -34.58 -9.61 -3.09
CA VAL A 620 -34.21 -10.96 -2.62
C VAL A 620 -32.74 -10.98 -2.28
N ARG A 621 -32.42 -11.35 -1.05
CA ARG A 621 -31.04 -11.56 -0.59
C ARG A 621 -30.84 -13.04 -0.27
N THR A 622 -29.90 -13.67 -0.96
CA THR A 622 -29.49 -15.04 -0.65
C THR A 622 -28.53 -15.07 0.54
N ARG A 623 -28.71 -16.06 1.42
CA ARG A 623 -27.81 -16.45 2.50
C ARG A 623 -27.67 -17.97 2.50
N TYR A 624 -26.55 -18.45 3.00
CA TYR A 624 -26.35 -19.87 3.31
C TYR A 624 -26.40 -20.10 4.81
N GLY A 625 -26.85 -21.27 5.21
CA GLY A 625 -26.87 -21.74 6.60
C GLY A 625 -26.31 -23.16 6.71
N VAL A 626 -26.09 -23.58 7.95
CA VAL A 626 -25.78 -24.96 8.31
C VAL A 626 -26.94 -25.46 9.15
N ASP A 627 -27.44 -26.63 8.81
CA ASP A 627 -28.37 -27.40 9.62
C ASP A 627 -27.58 -28.10 10.74
N ASP A 628 -27.89 -27.73 11.98
CA ASP A 628 -27.16 -28.22 13.15
C ASP A 628 -27.41 -29.71 13.38
N GLU A 629 -28.57 -30.24 12.97
CA GLU A 629 -28.95 -31.64 13.15
C GLU A 629 -28.16 -32.56 12.20
N VAL A 630 -27.80 -32.04 11.02
CA VAL A 630 -27.05 -32.78 9.99
C VAL A 630 -25.54 -32.58 10.12
N CYS A 631 -25.10 -31.47 10.74
CA CYS A 631 -23.70 -31.12 10.85
C CYS A 631 -22.91 -32.21 11.60
N THR A 632 -21.81 -32.72 11.02
CA THR A 632 -20.93 -33.70 11.69
C THR A 632 -19.93 -33.08 12.64
N GLY A 633 -19.77 -31.75 12.64
CA GLY A 633 -18.94 -31.03 13.62
C GLY A 633 -17.44 -31.26 13.41
N ASP A 634 -17.07 -31.84 12.26
CA ASP A 634 -15.68 -32.05 11.89
C ASP A 634 -14.96 -30.74 11.51
N HIS A 635 -15.72 -29.68 11.20
CA HIS A 635 -15.27 -28.37 10.71
C HIS A 635 -14.42 -28.40 9.43
N SER A 636 -14.53 -29.45 8.62
CA SER A 636 -13.80 -29.55 7.33
C SER A 636 -14.19 -28.43 6.37
N CYS A 637 -15.46 -28.01 6.40
CA CYS A 637 -15.97 -26.88 5.63
C CYS A 637 -15.28 -25.55 6.00
N ILE A 638 -14.91 -25.34 7.27
CA ILE A 638 -14.14 -24.17 7.73
C ILE A 638 -12.70 -24.27 7.23
N ARG A 639 -12.06 -25.43 7.36
CA ARG A 639 -10.65 -25.63 6.94
C ARG A 639 -10.43 -25.59 5.43
N LEU A 640 -11.46 -25.87 4.63
CA LEU A 640 -11.39 -25.82 3.16
C LEU A 640 -11.86 -24.48 2.59
N SER A 641 -12.89 -23.84 3.17
CA SER A 641 -13.39 -22.55 2.66
C SER A 641 -12.69 -21.32 3.28
N GLY A 642 -12.31 -21.44 4.56
CA GLY A 642 -11.78 -20.38 5.41
C GLY A 642 -12.72 -19.17 5.63
N CYS A 643 -14.01 -19.29 5.34
CA CYS A 643 -14.92 -18.15 5.30
C CYS A 643 -15.09 -17.50 6.70
N PRO A 644 -14.93 -16.17 6.86
CA PRO A 644 -15.07 -15.52 8.17
C PRO A 644 -16.51 -15.55 8.69
N SER A 645 -17.49 -15.77 7.80
CA SER A 645 -18.88 -15.96 8.18
C SER A 645 -19.22 -17.37 8.62
N LEU A 646 -18.33 -18.35 8.43
CA LEU A 646 -18.52 -19.73 8.85
C LEU A 646 -17.78 -19.93 10.18
N VAL A 647 -18.52 -19.76 11.27
CA VAL A 647 -18.04 -19.80 12.66
C VAL A 647 -18.49 -21.10 13.33
N VAL A 648 -18.15 -21.25 14.61
CA VAL A 648 -18.63 -22.36 15.45
C VAL A 648 -19.58 -21.83 16.53
N LYS A 649 -20.54 -22.66 16.94
CA LYS A 649 -21.41 -22.41 18.10
C LYS A 649 -21.60 -23.71 18.89
N PRO A 650 -22.02 -23.64 20.17
CA PRO A 650 -22.34 -24.84 20.95
C PRO A 650 -23.35 -25.74 20.23
N SER A 651 -23.17 -27.05 20.35
CA SER A 651 -24.14 -28.03 19.84
C SER A 651 -25.49 -27.84 20.57
N PRO A 652 -26.62 -27.82 19.85
CA PRO A 652 -27.94 -27.86 20.49
C PRO A 652 -28.24 -29.25 21.10
N ASP A 653 -27.54 -30.29 20.67
CA ASP A 653 -27.62 -31.65 21.22
C ASP A 653 -26.72 -31.77 22.47
N PRO A 654 -27.29 -32.00 23.67
CA PRO A 654 -26.54 -32.13 24.91
C PRO A 654 -25.66 -33.40 24.97
N LEU A 655 -25.91 -34.40 24.12
CA LEU A 655 -25.09 -35.61 24.03
C LEU A 655 -23.81 -35.40 23.21
N ARG A 656 -23.65 -34.22 22.61
CA ARG A 656 -22.55 -33.90 21.72
C ARG A 656 -21.71 -32.76 22.25
N SER A 657 -20.43 -33.06 22.52
CA SER A 657 -19.47 -32.09 23.05
C SER A 657 -18.88 -31.16 21.99
N ASP A 658 -18.75 -31.64 20.76
CA ASP A 658 -18.13 -30.86 19.68
C ASP A 658 -19.08 -29.76 19.18
N PRO A 659 -18.60 -28.52 19.00
CA PRO A 659 -19.42 -27.44 18.49
C PRO A 659 -19.83 -27.68 17.04
N VAL A 660 -20.96 -27.12 16.63
CA VAL A 660 -21.45 -27.21 15.24
C VAL A 660 -21.00 -25.99 14.43
N ALA A 661 -20.84 -26.18 13.13
CA ALA A 661 -20.58 -25.08 12.21
C ALA A 661 -21.82 -24.19 12.07
N HIS A 662 -21.63 -22.89 11.94
CA HIS A 662 -22.72 -21.92 11.84
C HIS A 662 -22.35 -20.79 10.88
N VAL A 663 -23.28 -20.43 9.98
CA VAL A 663 -23.11 -19.25 9.13
C VAL A 663 -23.70 -18.02 9.81
N ASN A 664 -22.89 -17.03 10.15
CA ASN A 664 -23.34 -15.80 10.79
C ASN A 664 -24.02 -14.80 9.81
N ASN A 665 -24.51 -13.68 10.34
CA ASN A 665 -25.25 -12.65 9.58
C ASN A 665 -24.38 -11.87 8.57
N GLY A 666 -23.06 -12.02 8.62
CA GLY A 666 -22.12 -11.41 7.68
C GLY A 666 -22.13 -12.06 6.29
N CYS A 667 -22.82 -13.20 6.12
CA CYS A 667 -22.87 -13.91 4.85
C CYS A 667 -23.44 -13.06 3.71
N VAL A 668 -22.70 -13.05 2.60
CA VAL A 668 -23.03 -12.32 1.36
C VAL A 668 -23.63 -13.22 0.28
N GLY A 669 -23.93 -14.48 0.60
CA GLY A 669 -24.62 -15.39 -0.31
C GLY A 669 -23.79 -15.87 -1.51
N CYS A 670 -22.46 -16.01 -1.38
CA CYS A 670 -21.59 -16.38 -2.51
C CYS A 670 -21.65 -17.86 -2.93
N GLY A 671 -22.24 -18.75 -2.13
CA GLY A 671 -22.37 -20.18 -2.44
C GLY A 671 -21.14 -21.05 -2.23
N LEU A 672 -19.96 -20.45 -2.03
CA LEU A 672 -18.69 -21.18 -1.90
C LEU A 672 -18.73 -22.32 -0.85
N CYS A 673 -19.34 -22.11 0.31
CA CYS A 673 -19.37 -23.13 1.35
C CYS A 673 -20.13 -24.40 0.92
N GLY A 674 -21.18 -24.25 0.11
CA GLY A 674 -21.90 -25.37 -0.50
C GLY A 674 -21.10 -26.02 -1.62
N GLU A 675 -20.51 -25.22 -2.51
CA GLU A 675 -19.65 -25.71 -3.61
C GLU A 675 -18.44 -26.51 -3.11
N VAL A 676 -17.81 -26.06 -2.02
CA VAL A 676 -16.72 -26.80 -1.35
C VAL A 676 -17.24 -28.08 -0.71
N ALA A 677 -18.41 -28.04 -0.08
CA ALA A 677 -19.00 -29.22 0.54
C ALA A 677 -19.32 -30.30 -0.49
N ASP A 678 -19.86 -29.92 -1.65
CA ASP A 678 -20.14 -30.83 -2.76
C ASP A 678 -18.84 -31.37 -3.38
N ALA A 679 -17.91 -30.48 -3.77
CA ALA A 679 -16.66 -30.88 -4.42
C ALA A 679 -15.74 -31.73 -3.52
N ALA A 680 -15.82 -31.57 -2.19
CA ALA A 680 -15.04 -32.33 -1.22
C ALA A 680 -15.82 -33.48 -0.57
N VAL A 681 -17.07 -33.73 -1.00
CA VAL A 681 -17.96 -34.79 -0.48
C VAL A 681 -18.08 -34.72 1.05
N LEU A 682 -18.40 -33.54 1.57
CA LEU A 682 -18.63 -33.29 3.00
C LEU A 682 -20.07 -33.59 3.42
N CYS A 683 -20.36 -33.45 4.72
CA CYS A 683 -21.73 -33.60 5.23
C CYS A 683 -22.71 -32.65 4.52
N PRO A 684 -23.93 -33.11 4.19
CA PRO A 684 -24.93 -32.34 3.42
C PRO A 684 -25.68 -31.32 4.29
N SER A 685 -24.99 -30.69 5.24
CA SER A 685 -25.60 -29.79 6.24
C SER A 685 -25.86 -28.38 5.71
N PHE A 686 -25.37 -28.02 4.51
CA PHE A 686 -25.57 -26.67 3.97
C PHE A 686 -26.93 -26.51 3.29
N TYR A 687 -27.61 -25.41 3.60
CA TYR A 687 -28.82 -25.00 2.89
C TYR A 687 -28.72 -23.57 2.37
N LYS A 688 -29.47 -23.27 1.32
CA LYS A 688 -29.65 -21.92 0.78
C LYS A 688 -30.99 -21.36 1.28
N ALA A 689 -30.94 -20.16 1.84
CA ALA A 689 -32.12 -19.39 2.26
C ALA A 689 -32.21 -18.08 1.47
N ASP A 690 -33.36 -17.81 0.88
CA ASP A 690 -33.65 -16.53 0.22
C ASP A 690 -34.51 -15.66 1.14
N ILE A 691 -33.96 -14.52 1.55
CA ILE A 691 -34.62 -13.53 2.39
C ILE A 691 -35.31 -12.53 1.46
N VAL A 692 -36.64 -12.50 1.49
CA VAL A 692 -37.45 -11.59 0.67
C VAL A 692 -37.88 -10.39 1.51
N GLN A 693 -37.50 -9.19 1.06
CA GLN A 693 -37.94 -7.91 1.61
C GLN A 693 -38.89 -7.23 0.62
N ASN A 694 -39.86 -6.48 1.13
CA ASN A 694 -41.00 -5.97 0.35
C ASN A 694 -41.72 -7.10 -0.42
N ALA A 695 -42.03 -8.17 0.32
CA ALA A 695 -42.66 -9.37 -0.24
C ALA A 695 -44.00 -9.05 -0.90
N THR A 696 -44.14 -9.52 -2.15
CA THR A 696 -45.38 -9.37 -2.93
C THR A 696 -46.48 -10.25 -2.35
N TRP A 697 -47.73 -10.02 -2.79
CA TRP A 697 -48.85 -10.90 -2.42
C TRP A 697 -48.58 -12.36 -2.78
N TRP A 698 -47.96 -12.61 -3.94
CA TRP A 698 -47.58 -13.95 -4.38
C TRP A 698 -46.53 -14.61 -3.47
N ASP A 699 -45.53 -13.86 -3.01
CA ASP A 699 -44.53 -14.37 -2.07
C ASP A 699 -45.19 -14.79 -0.74
N ARG A 700 -46.10 -13.96 -0.22
CA ARG A 700 -46.83 -14.25 1.02
C ARG A 700 -47.76 -15.44 0.89
N LEU A 701 -48.45 -15.58 -0.24
CA LEU A 701 -49.30 -16.74 -0.53
C LEU A 701 -48.47 -18.02 -0.60
N LYS A 702 -47.37 -18.01 -1.37
CA LYS A 702 -46.44 -19.15 -1.48
C LYS A 702 -45.88 -19.55 -0.11
N TRP A 703 -45.48 -18.57 0.70
CA TRP A 703 -45.01 -18.82 2.06
C TRP A 703 -46.07 -19.53 2.90
N ARG A 704 -47.30 -19.00 2.96
CA ARG A 704 -48.40 -19.62 3.73
C ARG A 704 -48.70 -21.05 3.28
N VAL A 705 -48.74 -21.31 1.97
CA VAL A 705 -48.96 -22.66 1.43
C VAL A 705 -47.83 -23.59 1.83
N ARG A 706 -46.56 -23.17 1.63
CA ARG A 706 -45.39 -23.97 2.01
C ARG A 706 -45.36 -24.27 3.50
N THR A 707 -45.59 -23.28 4.36
CA THR A 707 -45.60 -23.50 5.82
C THR A 707 -46.70 -24.46 6.25
N ARG A 708 -47.90 -24.39 5.65
CA ARG A 708 -48.97 -25.37 5.93
C ARG A 708 -48.60 -26.78 5.52
N VAL A 709 -48.05 -26.95 4.32
CA VAL A 709 -47.63 -28.27 3.81
C VAL A 709 -46.48 -28.83 4.65
N ILE A 710 -45.46 -28.01 4.95
CA ILE A 710 -44.33 -28.42 5.79
C ILE A 710 -44.82 -28.79 7.20
N GLY A 711 -45.71 -27.99 7.80
CA GLY A 711 -46.31 -28.32 9.10
C GLY A 711 -47.06 -29.65 9.08
N ALA A 712 -47.88 -29.89 8.06
CA ALA A 712 -48.59 -31.16 7.88
C ALA A 712 -47.65 -32.36 7.67
N MET A 713 -46.51 -32.17 7.00
CA MET A 713 -45.51 -33.23 6.78
C MET A 713 -44.59 -33.46 7.99
N ALA A 714 -44.32 -32.43 8.79
CA ALA A 714 -43.47 -32.51 9.99
C ALA A 714 -44.22 -33.09 11.21
N GLY A 715 -45.49 -33.47 11.07
CA GLY A 715 -46.28 -34.06 12.15
C GLY A 715 -46.74 -33.05 13.21
N ALA A 716 -47.05 -31.82 12.81
CA ALA A 716 -47.72 -30.84 13.66
C ALA A 716 -49.24 -30.99 13.62
#